data_AF-A0A9P3QD12-F1
#
_entry.id   AF-A0A9P3QD12-F1
#
_cell.length_a   1.000
_cell.length_b   1.000
_cell.length_c   1.000
_cell.angle_alpha   90.00
_cell.angle_beta   90.00
_cell.angle_gamma   90.00
#
_symmetry.space_group_name_H-M   'P 1'
#
loop_
_entity.id
_entity.type
_entity.pdbx_description
1 polymer ?
#
loop_
_entity_poly.entity_id
_entity_poly.type
_entity_poly.pdbx_seq_one_letter_code
_entity_poly.pdbx_strand_id
1 'polypeptide(L)'
;MSFLVATPDLVTSAAANLAGLRTALEDAAAAAAGPTTGVAAAAADDVSAAVSRLFGTYGQQFQALNAQATAFHAQFVQTLSAGAASYAAAETAAASPLQSLLDVVNAPTQSLLGRPLIGNGADGAAGTGSGAGGNGAPGGLLYGNGGAGGTGGPNGGAGGNGGAAGLIGNGGVGGAGGTDGLTAVGVGGAGGRGGLLFGAGGAGGAGGIGTIIGAGGAGGNAVLFGDGGSGGSGPSGGTPGHAGVFYGNGGSAGAGSGLAGADGGFIGNGGAGGSSLTAAGGAGGNAFFGHGGDGGSSSAAGGGSGGSTFVGNGGAGGNAGGTNSGSGGAGGNVGLVGFGGAGGAGAAGSTSLLSSQTGGVGGAGGSAGLLFGNGGGGGIGGNGANNTPLTSAGNGGAGGAGGHAGLFGNGGTGGTGGTGGNNTNSSTLTGGPGGTGGVGGAGGTGGLLAGSGGDGGLGGVGGSTARTNLAGGTGGVGGAGGGTALFGAGGAGGVGGSGGLGAGIGGGGGAGGNGGNAVVFGGDGGVGGAGGAPNGVSGAAGQPGHSLFRALGLPAAAAAAPGLAASVPILQPYEDLLNNTVANLRSIGTAYLADPSPFLQQILANQYDYGRLTLTSLTNAARDFTIGVAGIPFSLQVAFQDLLAGDTSGALRAVGGAVLNTLVTGLNASDLSNIKLVGTLGDLLPILSIPGDFAQNVTNVINTALDTNIAAVINAATLSGSITFGLPLALAVDALGAPLTSTMATVSSATTFIGALQAGNISAALTSLVDAPAAITDAFLNGQVTLPLALSLSGLPPATIGVPVGGILSPLRPFTATVNLSPLPPISIVLGGTTTGGIVPALLGYAPAQLAAAIS
;
A
#
# COMPACT_ATOMS: atom_id res chain seq x y z
N MET A 1 -30.76 14.06 -18.16
CA MET A 1 -29.55 14.91 -18.04
C MET A 1 -28.39 13.95 -17.84
N SER A 2 -27.38 13.97 -18.71
CA SER A 2 -26.21 13.08 -18.62
C SER A 2 -25.29 13.52 -17.48
N PHE A 3 -24.86 12.58 -16.62
CA PHE A 3 -23.88 12.85 -15.57
C PHE A 3 -22.52 13.15 -16.21
N LEU A 4 -21.91 14.27 -15.81
CA LEU A 4 -20.58 14.71 -16.22
C LEU A 4 -19.63 14.47 -15.04
N VAL A 5 -18.60 13.64 -15.22
CA VAL A 5 -17.54 13.40 -14.22
C VAL A 5 -16.30 14.17 -14.67
N ALA A 6 -15.83 15.12 -13.86
CA ALA A 6 -14.60 15.85 -14.07
C ALA A 6 -13.74 15.78 -12.80
N THR A 7 -12.42 15.73 -12.94
CA THR A 7 -11.44 15.74 -11.84
C THR A 7 -10.64 17.04 -11.89
N PRO A 8 -11.06 18.12 -11.21
CA PRO A 8 -10.46 19.46 -11.32
C PRO A 8 -8.96 19.50 -11.01
N ASP A 9 -8.49 18.67 -10.08
CA ASP A 9 -7.08 18.61 -9.67
C ASP A 9 -6.16 18.10 -10.80
N LEU A 10 -6.60 17.08 -11.55
CA LEU A 10 -5.84 16.55 -12.69
C LEU A 10 -5.76 17.58 -13.83
N VAL A 11 -6.83 18.34 -14.04
CA VAL A 11 -6.89 19.39 -15.08
C VAL A 11 -5.98 20.57 -14.70
N THR A 12 -5.94 20.94 -13.43
CA THR A 12 -5.05 22.00 -12.91
C THR A 12 -3.58 21.60 -12.97
N SER A 13 -3.26 20.35 -12.61
CA SER A 13 -1.90 19.79 -12.75
C SER A 13 -1.45 19.74 -14.22
N ALA A 14 -2.34 19.31 -15.13
CA ALA A 14 -2.06 19.29 -16.56
C ALA A 14 -1.81 20.71 -17.12
N ALA A 15 -2.58 21.72 -16.68
CA ALA A 15 -2.38 23.12 -17.07
C ALA A 15 -1.00 23.64 -16.63
N ALA A 16 -0.57 23.31 -15.40
CA ALA A 16 0.76 23.68 -14.89
C ALA A 16 1.90 22.98 -15.66
N ASN A 17 1.75 21.69 -15.98
CA ASN A 17 2.72 20.94 -16.78
C ASN A 17 2.84 21.51 -18.20
N LEU A 18 1.71 21.89 -18.82
CA LEU A 18 1.71 22.54 -20.13
C LEU A 18 2.40 23.91 -20.08
N ALA A 19 2.20 24.70 -19.02
CA ALA A 19 2.91 25.97 -18.85
C ALA A 19 4.43 25.76 -18.74
N GLY A 20 4.88 24.77 -17.96
CA GLY A 20 6.30 24.43 -17.83
C GLY A 20 6.94 23.95 -19.14
N LEU A 21 6.23 23.11 -19.91
CA LEU A 21 6.68 22.70 -21.25
C LEU A 21 6.86 23.91 -22.19
N ARG A 22 5.99 24.92 -22.09
CA ARG A 22 6.10 26.12 -22.92
C ARG A 22 7.30 26.98 -22.55
N THR A 23 7.57 27.18 -21.25
CA THR A 23 8.78 27.87 -20.79
C THR A 23 10.05 27.21 -21.32
N ALA A 24 10.13 25.88 -21.26
CA ALA A 24 11.27 25.15 -21.80
C ALA A 24 11.43 25.32 -23.34
N LEU A 25 10.31 25.37 -24.07
CA LEU A 25 10.31 25.61 -25.52
C LEU A 25 10.69 27.05 -25.88
N GLU A 26 10.35 28.04 -25.05
CA GLU A 26 10.74 29.43 -25.23
C GLU A 26 12.24 29.63 -25.00
N ASP A 27 12.79 29.05 -23.94
CA ASP A 27 14.23 29.07 -23.66
C ASP A 27 15.02 28.39 -24.79
N ALA A 28 14.54 27.24 -25.27
CA ALA A 28 15.16 26.54 -26.40
C ALA A 28 15.09 27.34 -27.71
N ALA A 29 13.94 27.96 -28.01
CA ALA A 29 13.78 28.77 -29.21
C ALA A 29 14.59 30.07 -29.17
N ALA A 30 14.72 30.69 -27.98
CA ALA A 30 15.57 31.85 -27.76
C ALA A 30 17.05 31.50 -27.92
N ALA A 31 17.50 30.37 -27.36
CA ALA A 31 18.87 29.87 -27.54
C ALA A 31 19.19 29.55 -29.02
N ALA A 32 18.22 29.05 -29.77
CA ALA A 32 18.37 28.73 -31.19
C ALA A 32 18.30 29.97 -32.12
N ALA A 33 17.83 31.12 -31.65
CA ALA A 33 17.64 32.30 -32.49
C ALA A 33 18.95 32.78 -33.13
N GLY A 34 20.00 32.98 -32.31
CA GLY A 34 21.32 33.41 -32.77
C GLY A 34 21.92 32.54 -33.90
N PRO A 35 22.10 31.22 -33.70
CA PRO A 35 22.72 30.35 -34.70
C PRO A 35 21.85 30.09 -35.95
N THR A 36 20.54 30.27 -35.88
CA THR A 36 19.63 30.03 -37.03
C THR A 36 19.34 31.27 -37.87
N THR A 37 19.42 32.47 -37.28
CA THR A 37 19.25 33.73 -38.04
C THR A 37 20.57 34.35 -38.48
N GLY A 38 21.69 33.97 -37.83
CA GLY A 38 23.03 34.52 -38.05
C GLY A 38 23.96 33.63 -38.89
N VAL A 39 23.43 32.82 -39.82
CA VAL A 39 24.25 31.92 -40.64
C VAL A 39 25.15 32.73 -41.58
N ALA A 40 26.47 32.61 -41.41
CA ALA A 40 27.44 33.27 -42.27
C ALA A 40 27.56 32.55 -43.63
N ALA A 41 27.84 33.29 -44.70
CA ALA A 41 28.16 32.70 -45.99
C ALA A 41 29.47 31.89 -45.90
N ALA A 42 29.49 30.66 -46.41
CA ALA A 42 30.66 29.78 -46.34
C ALA A 42 31.83 30.26 -47.21
N ALA A 43 31.55 31.03 -48.26
CA ALA A 43 32.52 31.71 -49.12
C ALA A 43 31.90 32.99 -49.71
N ALA A 44 32.72 33.81 -50.39
CA ALA A 44 32.30 35.10 -50.95
C ALA A 44 31.49 35.01 -52.26
N ASP A 45 31.09 33.81 -52.66
CA ASP A 45 30.29 33.59 -53.87
C ASP A 45 28.80 33.84 -53.62
N ASP A 46 28.09 34.18 -54.70
CA ASP A 46 26.67 34.51 -54.66
C ASP A 46 25.77 33.33 -54.24
N VAL A 47 26.22 32.08 -54.44
CA VAL A 47 25.46 30.89 -54.03
C VAL A 47 25.52 30.72 -52.52
N SER A 48 26.71 30.84 -51.91
CA SER A 48 26.90 30.85 -50.46
C SER A 48 26.15 32.01 -49.78
N ALA A 49 26.09 33.19 -50.42
CA ALA A 49 25.34 34.34 -49.93
C ALA A 49 23.81 34.19 -50.08
N ALA A 50 23.33 33.49 -51.11
CA ALA A 50 21.91 33.19 -51.29
C ALA A 50 21.43 32.11 -50.32
N VAL A 51 22.25 31.08 -50.07
CA VAL A 51 21.93 29.99 -49.15
C VAL A 51 21.91 30.49 -47.70
N SER A 52 22.87 31.30 -47.27
CA SER A 52 22.86 31.91 -45.93
C SER A 52 21.64 32.81 -45.69
N ARG A 53 21.24 33.59 -46.71
CA ARG A 53 20.03 34.41 -46.69
C ARG A 53 18.76 33.58 -46.58
N LEU A 54 18.67 32.47 -47.33
CA LEU A 54 17.53 31.54 -47.25
C LEU A 54 17.36 30.98 -45.84
N PHE A 55 18.45 30.47 -45.25
CA PHE A 55 18.42 29.95 -43.89
C PHE A 55 18.13 31.03 -42.84
N GLY A 56 18.68 32.25 -43.00
CA GLY A 56 18.38 33.38 -42.13
C GLY A 56 16.91 33.80 -42.17
N THR A 57 16.30 33.87 -43.36
CA THR A 57 14.86 34.15 -43.52
C THR A 57 14.00 33.03 -42.94
N TYR A 58 14.37 31.77 -43.13
CA TYR A 58 13.66 30.63 -42.55
C TYR A 58 13.72 30.64 -41.01
N GLY A 59 14.87 31.00 -40.43
CA GLY A 59 15.04 31.21 -38.99
C GLY A 59 14.10 32.30 -38.45
N GLN A 60 13.96 33.43 -39.15
CA GLN A 60 13.03 34.50 -38.75
C GLN A 60 11.56 34.07 -38.84
N GLN A 61 11.17 33.31 -39.86
CA GLN A 61 9.82 32.76 -40.00
C GLN A 61 9.50 31.77 -38.88
N PHE A 62 10.47 30.92 -38.51
CA PHE A 62 10.34 30.00 -37.38
C PHE A 62 10.11 30.75 -36.05
N GLN A 63 10.82 31.85 -35.82
CA GLN A 63 10.63 32.68 -34.62
C GLN A 63 9.24 33.35 -34.59
N ALA A 64 8.76 33.86 -35.72
CA ALA A 64 7.42 34.45 -35.82
C ALA A 64 6.29 33.43 -35.57
N LEU A 65 6.44 32.20 -36.08
CA LEU A 65 5.51 31.10 -35.82
C LEU A 65 5.53 30.68 -34.34
N ASN A 66 6.72 30.62 -33.73
CA ASN A 66 6.84 30.28 -32.32
C ASN A 66 6.18 31.32 -31.40
N ALA A 67 6.21 32.60 -31.77
CA ALA A 67 5.47 33.66 -31.06
C ALA A 67 3.94 33.48 -31.16
N GLN A 68 3.42 33.07 -32.32
CA GLN A 68 1.98 32.78 -32.49
C GLN A 68 1.55 31.54 -31.68
N ALA A 69 2.37 30.48 -31.67
CA ALA A 69 2.14 29.29 -30.86
C ALA A 69 2.15 29.60 -29.35
N THR A 70 2.99 30.56 -28.92
CA THR A 70 3.00 31.06 -27.52
C THR A 70 1.65 31.62 -27.11
N ALA A 71 1.11 32.53 -27.92
CA ALA A 71 -0.15 33.21 -27.62
C ALA A 71 -1.32 32.21 -27.57
N PHE A 72 -1.36 31.26 -28.50
CA PHE A 72 -2.35 30.18 -28.50
C PHE A 72 -2.25 29.30 -27.25
N HIS A 73 -1.04 28.87 -26.90
CA HIS A 73 -0.79 28.02 -25.74
C HIS A 73 -1.17 28.70 -24.42
N ALA A 74 -0.86 30.00 -24.30
CA ALA A 74 -1.27 30.80 -23.14
C ALA A 74 -2.80 30.87 -23.00
N GLN A 75 -3.53 31.08 -24.11
CA GLN A 75 -5.00 31.07 -24.11
C GLN A 75 -5.57 29.69 -23.78
N PHE A 76 -4.94 28.61 -24.27
CA PHE A 76 -5.35 27.24 -23.98
C PHE A 76 -5.20 26.90 -22.49
N VAL A 77 -4.04 27.18 -21.90
CA VAL A 77 -3.78 26.96 -20.46
C VAL A 77 -4.72 27.81 -19.60
N GLN A 78 -4.95 29.08 -19.98
CA GLN A 78 -5.86 29.96 -19.25
C GLN A 78 -7.30 29.43 -19.27
N THR A 79 -7.76 28.92 -20.41
CA THR A 79 -9.11 28.36 -20.57
C THR A 79 -9.26 27.05 -19.78
N LEU A 80 -8.21 26.22 -19.76
CA LEU A 80 -8.19 24.96 -19.02
C LEU A 80 -8.26 25.20 -17.48
N SER A 81 -7.50 26.17 -16.98
CA SER A 81 -7.53 26.59 -15.58
C SER A 81 -8.87 27.22 -15.18
N ALA A 82 -9.46 28.05 -16.05
CA ALA A 82 -10.80 28.62 -15.82
C ALA A 82 -11.90 27.55 -15.80
N GLY A 83 -11.78 26.53 -16.66
CA GLY A 83 -12.64 25.36 -16.66
C GLY A 83 -12.57 24.59 -15.33
N ALA A 84 -11.36 24.26 -14.86
CA ALA A 84 -11.16 23.58 -13.58
C ALA A 84 -11.76 24.35 -12.40
N ALA A 85 -11.56 25.68 -12.35
CA ALA A 85 -12.13 26.55 -11.32
C ALA A 85 -13.66 26.57 -11.35
N SER A 86 -14.28 26.53 -12.53
CA SER A 86 -15.75 26.49 -12.66
C SER A 86 -16.36 25.18 -12.17
N TYR A 87 -15.68 24.04 -12.36
CA TYR A 87 -16.10 22.74 -11.82
C TYR A 87 -15.91 22.67 -10.30
N ALA A 88 -14.79 23.16 -9.76
CA ALA A 88 -14.57 23.24 -8.32
C ALA A 88 -15.58 24.18 -7.61
N ALA A 89 -15.94 25.29 -8.26
CA ALA A 89 -16.97 26.20 -7.75
C ALA A 89 -18.38 25.56 -7.79
N ALA A 90 -18.67 24.75 -8.82
CA ALA A 90 -19.93 24.00 -8.89
C ALA A 90 -20.02 22.92 -7.79
N GLU A 91 -18.92 22.23 -7.48
CA GLU A 91 -18.84 21.29 -6.35
C GLU A 91 -19.06 21.99 -5.00
N THR A 92 -18.46 23.17 -4.82
CA THR A 92 -18.63 23.99 -3.60
C THR A 92 -20.08 24.49 -3.43
N ALA A 93 -20.72 24.92 -4.52
CA ALA A 93 -22.11 25.35 -4.52
C ALA A 93 -23.08 24.20 -4.23
N ALA A 94 -22.79 23.00 -4.74
CA ALA A 94 -23.57 21.78 -4.46
C ALA A 94 -23.39 21.27 -3.02
N ALA A 95 -22.24 21.53 -2.39
CA ALA A 95 -21.95 21.14 -1.00
C ALA A 95 -22.65 22.03 0.05
N SER A 96 -23.03 23.28 -0.31
CA SER A 96 -23.56 24.27 0.64
C SER A 96 -24.82 23.83 1.40
N PRO A 97 -25.82 23.15 0.79
CA PRO A 97 -26.99 22.63 1.51
C PRO A 97 -26.65 21.43 2.42
N LEU A 98 -25.68 20.60 2.04
CA LEU A 98 -25.23 19.45 2.83
C LEU A 98 -24.45 19.89 4.08
N GLN A 99 -23.69 20.98 3.96
CA GLN A 99 -22.99 21.59 5.09
C GLN A 99 -23.98 22.04 6.18
N SER A 100 -25.13 22.62 5.79
CA SER A 100 -26.16 23.04 6.76
C SER A 100 -26.75 21.86 7.55
N LEU A 101 -26.94 20.69 6.91
CA LEU A 101 -27.41 19.49 7.59
C LEU A 101 -26.33 18.88 8.50
N LEU A 102 -25.08 18.85 8.03
CA LEU A 102 -23.92 18.45 8.82
C LEU A 102 -23.77 19.35 10.06
N ASP A 103 -23.98 20.65 9.93
CA ASP A 103 -23.90 21.60 11.04
C ASP A 103 -24.99 21.32 12.08
N VAL A 104 -26.22 20.97 11.66
CA VAL A 104 -27.30 20.57 12.58
C VAL A 104 -26.98 19.26 13.31
N VAL A 105 -26.47 18.25 12.61
CA VAL A 105 -26.08 16.95 13.20
C VAL A 105 -24.90 17.12 14.16
N ASN A 106 -23.96 18.01 13.83
CA ASN A 106 -22.77 18.25 14.62
C ASN A 106 -22.97 19.25 15.75
N ALA A 107 -23.99 20.11 15.71
CA ALA A 107 -24.21 21.17 16.70
C ALA A 107 -24.23 20.65 18.16
N PRO A 108 -24.90 19.53 18.49
CA PRO A 108 -24.90 19.01 19.86
C PRO A 108 -23.50 18.63 20.34
N THR A 109 -22.73 17.89 19.55
CA THR A 109 -21.38 17.45 19.97
C THR A 109 -20.35 18.56 19.87
N GLN A 110 -20.49 19.49 18.93
CA GLN A 110 -19.66 20.69 18.87
C GLN A 110 -19.86 21.55 20.12
N SER A 111 -21.11 21.69 20.58
CA SER A 111 -21.40 22.43 21.80
C SER A 111 -20.96 21.71 23.08
N LEU A 112 -21.07 20.38 23.13
CA LEU A 112 -20.80 19.60 24.36
C LEU A 112 -19.34 19.17 24.49
N LEU A 113 -18.71 18.82 23.38
CA LEU A 113 -17.40 18.17 23.34
C LEU A 113 -16.37 18.97 22.52
N GLY A 114 -16.76 20.11 21.95
CA GLY A 114 -15.89 20.94 21.11
C GLY A 114 -15.44 20.24 19.83
N ARG A 115 -16.14 19.18 19.41
CA ARG A 115 -15.80 18.37 18.23
C ARG A 115 -17.06 17.92 17.47
N PRO A 116 -17.02 17.87 16.13
CA PRO A 116 -18.13 17.36 15.34
C PRO A 116 -18.33 15.86 15.60
N LEU A 117 -19.55 15.37 15.43
CA LEU A 117 -19.87 13.95 15.53
C LEU A 117 -19.40 13.23 14.26
N ILE A 118 -19.67 13.85 13.11
CA ILE A 118 -19.35 13.35 11.77
C ILE A 118 -18.77 14.50 10.93
N GLY A 119 -17.68 14.25 10.22
CA GLY A 119 -17.07 15.20 9.30
C GLY A 119 -15.56 15.19 9.40
N ASN A 120 -14.89 15.56 8.31
CA ASN A 120 -13.44 15.68 8.30
C ASN A 120 -12.98 16.88 9.13
N GLY A 121 -11.77 16.80 9.67
CA GLY A 121 -11.11 17.93 10.29
C GLY A 121 -10.71 18.97 9.24
N ALA A 122 -10.83 20.25 9.58
CA ALA A 122 -10.34 21.34 8.75
C ALA A 122 -8.81 21.30 8.62
N ASP A 123 -8.30 21.56 7.42
CA ASP A 123 -6.87 21.64 7.19
C ASP A 123 -6.26 22.88 7.88
N GLY A 124 -5.02 22.74 8.29
CA GLY A 124 -4.24 23.81 8.89
C GLY A 124 -3.85 24.86 7.84
N ALA A 125 -3.99 26.14 8.19
CA ALA A 125 -3.56 27.22 7.32
C ALA A 125 -2.04 27.19 7.10
N ALA A 126 -1.58 27.54 5.89
CA ALA A 126 -0.15 27.70 5.63
C ALA A 126 0.44 28.84 6.49
N GLY A 127 1.65 28.64 6.99
CA GLY A 127 2.40 29.65 7.73
C GLY A 127 2.80 30.82 6.82
N THR A 128 2.93 32.01 7.41
CA THR A 128 3.42 33.21 6.73
C THR A 128 4.72 33.70 7.37
N GLY A 129 5.63 34.26 6.57
CA GLY A 129 6.97 34.65 7.06
C GLY A 129 7.67 33.47 7.76
N SER A 130 8.16 33.70 8.98
CA SER A 130 8.78 32.65 9.81
C SER A 130 7.77 31.88 10.68
N GLY A 131 6.48 32.12 10.51
CA GLY A 131 5.42 31.46 11.29
C GLY A 131 5.27 29.98 10.94
N ALA A 132 4.92 29.17 11.93
CA ALA A 132 4.57 27.77 11.70
C ALA A 132 3.26 27.64 10.91
N GLY A 133 3.12 26.53 10.19
CA GLY A 133 1.85 26.11 9.64
C GLY A 133 0.86 25.77 10.75
N GLY A 134 -0.42 26.08 10.53
CA GLY A 134 -1.50 25.70 11.42
C GLY A 134 -1.61 24.18 11.51
N ASN A 135 -2.00 23.66 12.67
CA ASN A 135 -2.32 22.24 12.79
C ASN A 135 -3.64 21.93 12.08
N GLY A 136 -3.75 20.74 11.50
CA GLY A 136 -5.02 20.19 11.07
C GLY A 136 -5.93 19.93 12.26
N ALA A 137 -7.21 20.27 12.13
CA ALA A 137 -8.19 19.99 13.15
C ALA A 137 -8.49 18.48 13.23
N PRO A 138 -8.90 17.96 14.40
CA PRO A 138 -9.35 16.59 14.51
C PRO A 138 -10.60 16.32 13.65
N GLY A 139 -10.71 15.11 13.10
CA GLY A 139 -11.93 14.61 12.49
C GLY A 139 -13.05 14.40 13.53
N GLY A 140 -14.26 14.15 13.01
CA GLY A 140 -15.45 13.88 13.81
C GLY A 140 -15.29 12.67 14.72
N LEU A 141 -16.04 12.65 15.83
CA LEU A 141 -15.92 11.63 16.87
C LEU A 141 -16.23 10.21 16.37
N LEU A 142 -17.22 10.05 15.50
CA LEU A 142 -17.62 8.74 14.96
C LEU A 142 -17.02 8.48 13.58
N TYR A 143 -17.10 9.47 12.69
CA TYR A 143 -16.66 9.32 11.31
C TYR A 143 -16.03 10.61 10.78
N GLY A 144 -14.82 10.51 10.26
CA GLY A 144 -14.14 11.62 9.62
C GLY A 144 -12.63 11.52 9.71
N ASN A 145 -11.96 11.90 8.61
CA ASN A 145 -10.51 11.99 8.58
C ASN A 145 -10.05 13.22 9.37
N GLY A 146 -8.85 13.17 9.94
CA GLY A 146 -8.20 14.38 10.46
C GLY A 146 -7.76 15.32 9.34
N GLY A 147 -7.77 16.62 9.60
CA GLY A 147 -7.29 17.63 8.63
C GLY A 147 -5.78 17.55 8.43
N ALA A 148 -5.30 17.90 7.25
CA ALA A 148 -3.87 18.03 6.97
C ALA A 148 -3.25 19.18 7.77
N GLY A 149 -1.99 19.03 8.19
CA GLY A 149 -1.21 20.12 8.76
C GLY A 149 -0.79 21.12 7.68
N GLY A 150 -0.87 22.41 7.99
CA GLY A 150 -0.45 23.47 7.08
C GLY A 150 1.06 23.47 6.86
N THR A 151 1.51 23.87 5.68
CA THR A 151 2.94 24.03 5.41
C THR A 151 3.53 25.15 6.26
N GLY A 152 4.79 25.00 6.69
CA GLY A 152 5.51 26.04 7.40
C GLY A 152 5.77 27.27 6.55
N GLY A 153 5.85 28.44 7.18
CA GLY A 153 6.04 29.70 6.48
C GLY A 153 7.38 29.74 5.72
N PRO A 154 7.44 30.46 4.59
CA PRO A 154 8.57 30.42 3.66
C PRO A 154 9.89 30.83 4.31
N ASN A 155 9.90 31.60 5.40
CA ASN A 155 11.14 32.04 6.06
C ASN A 155 11.54 31.06 7.20
N GLY A 156 11.48 29.76 6.92
CA GLY A 156 11.92 28.70 7.84
C GLY A 156 10.91 28.29 8.93
N GLY A 157 9.61 28.55 8.75
CA GLY A 157 8.59 28.16 9.71
C GLY A 157 8.37 26.64 9.77
N ALA A 158 8.06 26.07 10.94
CA ALA A 158 7.75 24.63 11.06
C ALA A 158 6.43 24.25 10.38
N GLY A 159 6.33 23.03 9.85
CA GLY A 159 5.07 22.48 9.37
C GLY A 159 4.10 22.18 10.52
N GLY A 160 2.81 22.36 10.27
CA GLY A 160 1.75 22.05 11.22
C GLY A 160 1.52 20.54 11.35
N ASN A 161 1.07 20.08 12.51
CA ASN A 161 0.73 18.67 12.70
C ASN A 161 -0.59 18.32 11.98
N GLY A 162 -0.70 17.10 11.48
CA GLY A 162 -1.96 16.54 11.00
C GLY A 162 -2.92 16.26 12.15
N GLY A 163 -4.21 16.45 11.90
CA GLY A 163 -5.29 16.17 12.84
C GLY A 163 -5.50 14.67 13.04
N ALA A 164 -5.90 14.26 14.24
CA ALA A 164 -6.30 12.87 14.49
C ALA A 164 -7.74 12.60 14.01
N ALA A 165 -8.02 11.38 13.56
CA ALA A 165 -9.38 10.91 13.34
C ALA A 165 -10.09 10.53 14.66
N GLY A 166 -11.39 10.24 14.58
CA GLY A 166 -12.21 9.75 15.71
C GLY A 166 -12.25 8.22 15.80
N LEU A 167 -13.44 7.63 15.75
CA LEU A 167 -13.63 6.17 15.75
C LEU A 167 -13.28 5.56 14.39
N ILE A 168 -13.75 6.18 13.30
CA ILE A 168 -13.51 5.78 11.91
C ILE A 168 -12.95 6.97 11.14
N GLY A 169 -11.84 6.77 10.44
CA GLY A 169 -11.23 7.78 9.57
C GLY A 169 -9.70 7.74 9.62
N ASN A 170 -9.06 8.28 8.59
CA ASN A 170 -7.60 8.35 8.52
C ASN A 170 -7.08 9.59 9.25
N GLY A 171 -5.89 9.48 9.84
CA GLY A 171 -5.18 10.63 10.38
C GLY A 171 -4.75 11.58 9.27
N GLY A 172 -4.78 12.87 9.55
CA GLY A 172 -4.31 13.89 8.61
C GLY A 172 -2.80 13.84 8.42
N VAL A 173 -2.32 14.18 7.23
CA VAL A 173 -0.87 14.26 6.98
C VAL A 173 -0.26 15.47 7.70
N GLY A 174 0.99 15.36 8.14
CA GLY A 174 1.74 16.48 8.69
C GLY A 174 2.23 17.43 7.59
N GLY A 175 2.23 18.73 7.89
CA GLY A 175 2.68 19.77 6.97
C GLY A 175 4.19 19.78 6.80
N ALA A 176 4.68 20.15 5.62
CA ALA A 176 6.12 20.29 5.37
C ALA A 176 6.70 21.53 6.10
N GLY A 177 7.96 21.48 6.50
CA GLY A 177 8.70 22.63 7.02
C GLY A 177 9.08 23.63 5.92
N GLY A 178 9.04 24.93 6.22
CA GLY A 178 9.36 26.01 5.29
C GLY A 178 10.87 26.25 5.12
N THR A 179 11.25 27.03 4.09
CA THR A 179 12.63 27.08 3.58
C THR A 179 13.12 28.51 3.28
N ASP A 180 14.02 29.06 4.10
CA ASP A 180 14.53 30.44 3.96
C ASP A 180 15.80 30.57 3.10
N GLY A 181 16.05 29.64 2.18
CA GLY A 181 17.17 29.68 1.21
C GLY A 181 18.61 29.63 1.76
N LEU A 182 18.89 30.04 3.01
CA LEU A 182 20.26 30.18 3.53
C LEU A 182 20.47 29.92 5.05
N THR A 183 19.51 30.19 5.95
CA THR A 183 19.78 30.09 7.42
C THR A 183 18.68 29.50 8.28
N ALA A 184 17.40 29.66 7.95
CA ALA A 184 16.29 29.10 8.70
C ALA A 184 15.56 28.00 7.90
N VAL A 185 15.32 26.85 8.54
CA VAL A 185 14.54 25.76 7.99
C VAL A 185 13.55 25.23 9.02
N GLY A 186 12.33 24.98 8.57
CA GLY A 186 11.28 24.43 9.39
C GLY A 186 11.44 22.92 9.58
N VAL A 187 11.09 22.40 10.75
CA VAL A 187 10.83 20.97 10.91
C VAL A 187 9.51 20.60 10.24
N GLY A 188 9.38 19.37 9.77
CA GLY A 188 8.10 18.83 9.31
C GLY A 188 7.16 18.55 10.47
N GLY A 189 5.85 18.74 10.26
CA GLY A 189 4.82 18.45 11.25
C GLY A 189 4.56 16.95 11.36
N ALA A 190 4.13 16.48 12.53
CA ALA A 190 3.77 15.08 12.72
C ALA A 190 2.47 14.72 11.99
N GLY A 191 2.34 13.49 11.52
CA GLY A 191 1.09 12.93 11.01
C GLY A 191 0.11 12.64 12.15
N GLY A 192 -1.18 12.78 11.84
CA GLY A 192 -2.27 12.52 12.76
C GLY A 192 -2.52 11.03 12.97
N ARG A 193 -3.09 10.66 14.11
CA ARG A 193 -3.48 9.27 14.38
C ARG A 193 -4.70 8.88 13.55
N GLY A 194 -4.71 7.64 13.06
CA GLY A 194 -5.88 7.01 12.46
C GLY A 194 -6.99 6.74 13.49
N GLY A 195 -8.16 6.34 13.00
CA GLY A 195 -9.33 6.07 13.81
C GLY A 195 -9.11 4.93 14.80
N LEU A 196 -9.84 4.96 15.92
CA LEU A 196 -9.71 3.94 16.96
C LEU A 196 -10.06 2.53 16.47
N LEU A 197 -11.04 2.40 15.57
CA LEU A 197 -11.45 1.13 15.00
C LEU A 197 -10.87 0.93 13.60
N PHE A 198 -11.20 1.82 12.65
CA PHE A 198 -10.69 1.78 11.29
C PHE A 198 -10.05 3.11 10.90
N GLY A 199 -8.82 3.05 10.40
CA GLY A 199 -8.15 4.19 9.80
C GLY A 199 -6.64 4.10 9.84
N ALA A 200 -6.01 4.50 8.75
CA ALA A 200 -4.56 4.63 8.69
C ALA A 200 -4.08 5.89 9.44
N GLY A 201 -2.88 5.83 9.99
CA GLY A 201 -2.19 7.02 10.47
C GLY A 201 -1.72 7.91 9.32
N GLY A 202 -1.72 9.22 9.54
CA GLY A 202 -1.23 10.19 8.55
C GLY A 202 0.29 10.15 8.44
N ALA A 203 0.84 10.41 7.25
CA ALA A 203 2.28 10.55 7.08
C ALA A 203 2.81 11.81 7.79
N GLY A 204 4.04 11.77 8.28
CA GLY A 204 4.76 12.93 8.78
C GLY A 204 5.24 13.84 7.65
N GLY A 205 5.23 15.15 7.89
CA GLY A 205 5.70 16.15 6.94
C GLY A 205 7.22 16.11 6.76
N ALA A 206 7.71 16.42 5.56
CA ALA A 206 9.14 16.58 5.34
C ALA A 206 9.67 17.84 6.05
N GLY A 207 10.93 17.82 6.49
CA GLY A 207 11.60 19.03 6.94
C GLY A 207 12.01 19.94 5.79
N GLY A 208 12.18 21.23 6.08
CA GLY A 208 12.56 22.25 5.10
C GLY A 208 13.97 22.04 4.55
N ILE A 209 14.16 22.27 3.26
CA ILE A 209 15.43 22.18 2.54
C ILE A 209 16.12 23.56 2.44
N GLY A 210 17.35 23.66 2.96
CA GLY A 210 18.20 24.86 2.99
C GLY A 210 19.66 24.49 3.28
N THR A 211 20.51 25.44 3.70
CA THR A 211 21.93 25.18 4.03
C THR A 211 22.09 24.25 5.26
N ILE A 212 21.12 24.31 6.18
CA ILE A 212 20.82 23.28 7.17
C ILE A 212 19.47 22.68 6.74
N ILE A 213 19.24 21.38 6.90
CA ILE A 213 17.97 20.73 6.56
C ILE A 213 17.14 20.56 7.84
N GLY A 214 15.84 20.83 7.78
CA GLY A 214 14.93 20.61 8.90
C GLY A 214 14.65 19.12 9.15
N ALA A 215 14.43 18.72 10.40
CA ALA A 215 14.01 17.35 10.72
C ALA A 215 12.65 17.02 10.11
N GLY A 216 12.43 15.75 9.76
CA GLY A 216 11.13 15.26 9.32
C GLY A 216 10.18 15.03 10.49
N GLY A 217 8.88 15.15 10.25
CA GLY A 217 7.85 14.89 11.26
C GLY A 217 7.58 13.39 11.44
N ALA A 218 7.15 12.99 12.63
CA ALA A 218 6.75 11.60 12.90
C ALA A 218 5.53 11.18 12.06
N GLY A 219 5.45 9.93 11.65
CA GLY A 219 4.23 9.32 11.12
C GLY A 219 3.20 9.06 12.22
N GLY A 220 1.92 9.11 11.86
CA GLY A 220 0.80 8.83 12.76
C GLY A 220 0.57 7.34 12.94
N ASN A 221 0.09 6.94 14.12
CA ASN A 221 -0.24 5.54 14.41
C ASN A 221 -1.66 5.20 13.93
N ALA A 222 -1.86 3.97 13.47
CA ALA A 222 -3.16 3.30 13.47
C ALA A 222 -3.39 2.57 14.81
N VAL A 223 -4.61 2.06 15.03
CA VAL A 223 -5.00 1.45 16.33
C VAL A 223 -5.41 -0.02 16.17
N LEU A 224 -6.59 -0.33 15.64
CA LEU A 224 -7.07 -1.71 15.47
C LEU A 224 -6.87 -2.21 14.03
N PHE A 225 -7.39 -1.45 13.06
CA PHE A 225 -7.27 -1.73 11.63
C PHE A 225 -6.77 -0.49 10.90
N GLY A 226 -5.70 -0.63 10.12
CA GLY A 226 -5.14 0.43 9.28
C GLY A 226 -3.62 0.46 9.31
N ASP A 227 -3.06 1.09 8.29
CA ASP A 227 -1.61 1.21 8.13
C ASP A 227 -1.05 2.32 9.03
N GLY A 228 0.17 2.12 9.52
CA GLY A 228 0.93 3.19 10.17
C GLY A 228 1.41 4.21 9.14
N GLY A 229 1.38 5.50 9.51
CA GLY A 229 1.88 6.58 8.67
C GLY A 229 3.40 6.54 8.56
N SER A 230 3.96 6.86 7.39
CA SER A 230 5.40 7.00 7.23
C SER A 230 5.95 8.24 7.96
N GLY A 231 7.18 8.15 8.46
CA GLY A 231 7.91 9.31 8.96
C GLY A 231 8.34 10.22 7.81
N GLY A 232 8.35 11.53 8.06
CA GLY A 232 8.81 12.54 7.11
C GLY A 232 10.32 12.52 6.92
N SER A 233 10.79 12.92 5.75
CA SER A 233 12.22 12.98 5.44
C SER A 233 12.91 14.21 6.06
N GLY A 234 14.18 14.09 6.45
CA GLY A 234 15.01 15.17 6.99
C GLY A 234 16.35 14.61 7.51
N PRO A 235 17.34 15.41 7.97
CA PRO A 235 18.64 14.90 8.38
C PRO A 235 18.59 14.03 9.64
N SER A 236 17.53 14.16 10.44
CA SER A 236 17.19 13.23 11.54
C SER A 236 15.94 12.39 11.24
N GLY A 237 15.33 12.57 10.06
CA GLY A 237 14.02 12.03 9.63
C GLY A 237 12.92 11.99 10.70
N GLY A 238 11.79 11.40 10.37
CA GLY A 238 10.67 11.17 11.29
C GLY A 238 10.60 9.71 11.75
N THR A 239 10.13 9.49 12.98
CA THR A 239 9.76 8.14 13.44
C THR A 239 8.60 7.61 12.59
N PRO A 240 8.56 6.31 12.27
CA PRO A 240 7.39 5.71 11.65
C PRO A 240 6.21 5.63 12.61
N GLY A 241 5.01 5.61 12.05
CA GLY A 241 3.78 5.28 12.75
C GLY A 241 3.58 3.77 12.84
N HIS A 242 2.99 3.31 13.95
CA HIS A 242 2.65 1.90 14.14
C HIS A 242 1.41 1.49 13.37
N ALA A 243 1.41 0.25 12.86
CA ALA A 243 0.25 -0.39 12.27
C ALA A 243 -0.87 -0.64 13.29
N GLY A 244 -2.07 -0.90 12.80
CA GLY A 244 -3.16 -1.46 13.60
C GLY A 244 -2.84 -2.88 14.06
N VAL A 245 -3.31 -3.27 15.24
CA VAL A 245 -2.96 -4.56 15.86
C VAL A 245 -3.35 -5.77 15.00
N PHE A 246 -4.54 -5.77 14.40
CA PHE A 246 -5.04 -6.94 13.67
C PHE A 246 -4.69 -6.92 12.19
N TYR A 247 -4.79 -5.74 11.57
CA TYR A 247 -4.50 -5.57 10.16
C TYR A 247 -3.87 -4.21 9.90
N GLY A 248 -2.77 -4.20 9.17
CA GLY A 248 -2.13 -2.98 8.71
C GLY A 248 -0.63 -3.12 8.52
N ASN A 249 -0.10 -2.39 7.55
CA ASN A 249 1.33 -2.27 7.33
C ASN A 249 1.95 -1.30 8.35
N GLY A 250 3.16 -1.59 8.81
CA GLY A 250 3.94 -0.65 9.61
C GLY A 250 4.39 0.53 8.75
N GLY A 251 4.45 1.72 9.36
CA GLY A 251 4.99 2.90 8.69
C GLY A 251 6.49 2.76 8.41
N SER A 252 6.95 3.27 7.27
CA SER A 252 8.38 3.41 6.98
C SER A 252 8.97 4.59 7.76
N ALA A 253 10.17 4.44 8.30
CA ALA A 253 10.87 5.53 8.94
C ALA A 253 11.33 6.57 7.91
N GLY A 254 11.40 7.83 8.34
CA GLY A 254 11.78 8.94 7.46
C GLY A 254 13.24 8.82 7.00
N ALA A 255 13.48 9.16 5.74
CA ALA A 255 14.83 9.20 5.18
C ALA A 255 15.71 10.18 5.97
N GLY A 256 16.97 9.80 6.20
CA GLY A 256 17.95 10.51 7.01
C GLY A 256 17.93 10.18 8.51
N SER A 257 16.91 9.50 9.02
CA SER A 257 16.79 9.19 10.44
C SER A 257 17.70 8.08 10.97
N GLY A 258 18.01 7.07 10.15
CA GLY A 258 18.57 5.81 10.65
C GLY A 258 17.66 5.06 11.63
N LEU A 259 16.39 5.44 11.75
CA LEU A 259 15.43 4.80 12.65
C LEU A 259 14.85 3.54 12.03
N ALA A 260 14.53 2.56 12.86
CA ALA A 260 13.85 1.35 12.39
C ALA A 260 12.45 1.67 11.86
N GLY A 261 12.01 0.94 10.83
CA GLY A 261 10.63 0.91 10.38
C GLY A 261 9.73 0.28 11.44
N ALA A 262 8.44 0.62 11.43
CA ALA A 262 7.50 0.05 12.38
C ALA A 262 7.13 -1.39 11.97
N ASP A 263 6.89 -2.25 12.95
CA ASP A 263 6.33 -3.58 12.70
C ASP A 263 4.92 -3.49 12.09
N GLY A 264 4.58 -4.47 11.26
CA GLY A 264 3.21 -4.68 10.78
C GLY A 264 2.30 -5.19 11.90
N GLY A 265 0.99 -5.13 11.66
CA GLY A 265 0.00 -5.79 12.50
C GLY A 265 0.10 -7.31 12.43
N PHE A 266 -0.86 -8.01 13.04
CA PHE A 266 -0.94 -9.47 12.93
C PHE A 266 -0.98 -9.93 11.47
N ILE A 267 -1.75 -9.22 10.63
CA ILE A 267 -1.71 -9.31 9.17
C ILE A 267 -1.24 -7.97 8.60
N GLY A 268 -0.08 -7.94 7.97
CA GLY A 268 0.47 -6.74 7.36
C GLY A 268 1.99 -6.80 7.23
N ASN A 269 2.53 -5.95 6.36
CA ASN A 269 3.97 -5.87 6.13
C ASN A 269 4.63 -4.96 7.16
N GLY A 270 5.90 -5.23 7.47
CA GLY A 270 6.73 -4.29 8.21
C GLY A 270 7.12 -3.08 7.36
N GLY A 271 7.30 -1.93 8.00
CA GLY A 271 7.75 -0.69 7.35
C GLY A 271 9.25 -0.70 7.07
N ALA A 272 9.71 0.06 6.08
CA ALA A 272 11.13 0.15 5.77
C ALA A 272 11.89 0.98 6.82
N GLY A 273 13.13 0.61 7.09
CA GLY A 273 14.06 1.37 7.91
C GLY A 273 14.53 2.64 7.21
N GLY A 274 14.76 3.69 8.00
CA GLY A 274 15.17 5.00 7.51
C GLY A 274 16.61 4.96 7.03
N SER A 275 16.88 5.59 5.89
CA SER A 275 18.26 5.82 5.48
C SER A 275 18.97 6.77 6.46
N SER A 276 20.30 6.78 6.52
CA SER A 276 21.04 7.69 7.39
C SER A 276 22.29 8.26 6.72
N LEU A 277 22.55 9.56 6.95
CA LEU A 277 23.78 10.19 6.51
C LEU A 277 24.91 10.09 7.55
N THR A 278 24.58 9.88 8.83
CA THR A 278 25.51 10.02 9.96
C THR A 278 25.61 8.77 10.84
N ALA A 279 24.62 7.89 10.80
CA ALA A 279 24.52 6.66 11.58
C ALA A 279 24.32 5.45 10.66
N ALA A 280 24.14 4.27 11.27
CA ALA A 280 23.70 3.10 10.54
C ALA A 280 22.30 3.31 9.97
N GLY A 281 21.99 2.62 8.89
CA GLY A 281 20.63 2.59 8.38
C GLY A 281 19.71 1.88 9.38
N GLY A 282 18.45 2.32 9.45
CA GLY A 282 17.49 1.72 10.36
C GLY A 282 17.12 0.30 9.97
N ALA A 283 16.78 -0.55 10.93
CA ALA A 283 16.26 -1.88 10.60
C ALA A 283 14.87 -1.78 9.94
N GLY A 284 14.53 -2.73 9.08
CA GLY A 284 13.16 -2.89 8.63
C GLY A 284 12.26 -3.45 9.74
N GLY A 285 11.00 -3.06 9.74
CA GLY A 285 9.99 -3.58 10.67
C GLY A 285 9.67 -5.04 10.40
N ASN A 286 9.30 -5.78 11.44
CA ASN A 286 8.91 -7.18 11.35
C ASN A 286 7.45 -7.33 10.92
N ALA A 287 7.07 -8.56 10.55
CA ALA A 287 5.69 -8.95 10.29
C ALA A 287 5.36 -10.29 10.96
N PHE A 288 4.09 -10.59 11.20
CA PHE A 288 3.66 -11.93 11.59
C PHE A 288 3.11 -12.69 10.38
N PHE A 289 2.02 -12.22 9.79
CA PHE A 289 1.57 -12.60 8.44
C PHE A 289 1.78 -11.43 7.47
N GLY A 290 2.82 -11.50 6.65
CA GLY A 290 3.21 -10.44 5.72
C GLY A 290 4.71 -10.44 5.47
N HIS A 291 5.18 -9.48 4.69
CA HIS A 291 6.60 -9.31 4.40
C HIS A 291 7.28 -8.43 5.45
N GLY A 292 8.51 -8.77 5.83
CA GLY A 292 9.34 -7.87 6.62
C GLY A 292 9.73 -6.64 5.80
N GLY A 293 9.89 -5.49 6.45
CA GLY A 293 10.33 -4.26 5.80
C GLY A 293 11.81 -4.30 5.44
N ASP A 294 12.21 -3.53 4.43
CA ASP A 294 13.63 -3.44 4.06
C ASP A 294 14.43 -2.60 5.07
N GLY A 295 15.70 -2.94 5.25
CA GLY A 295 16.64 -2.15 6.02
C GLY A 295 17.02 -0.86 5.31
N GLY A 296 17.17 0.22 6.07
CA GLY A 296 17.63 1.51 5.59
C GLY A 296 19.09 1.47 5.13
N SER A 297 19.42 2.25 4.10
CA SER A 297 20.81 2.41 3.65
C SER A 297 21.53 3.52 4.43
N SER A 298 22.85 3.44 4.60
CA SER A 298 23.62 4.53 5.23
C SER A 298 24.76 5.02 4.37
N SER A 299 25.13 6.29 4.46
CA SER A 299 26.33 6.83 3.79
C SER A 299 27.53 7.06 4.74
N ALA A 300 27.43 6.71 6.02
CA ALA A 300 28.52 6.93 6.98
C ALA A 300 28.84 5.71 7.86
N ALA A 301 27.99 4.69 7.87
CA ALA A 301 28.14 3.50 8.70
C ALA A 301 27.65 2.25 7.95
N GLY A 302 27.13 1.25 8.68
CA GLY A 302 26.56 0.03 8.11
C GLY A 302 25.09 0.19 7.71
N GLY A 303 24.64 -0.62 6.75
CA GLY A 303 23.24 -0.70 6.39
C GLY A 303 22.40 -1.37 7.48
N GLY A 304 21.12 -1.02 7.55
CA GLY A 304 20.17 -1.60 8.49
C GLY A 304 19.77 -3.02 8.11
N SER A 305 19.43 -3.87 9.08
CA SER A 305 18.96 -5.23 8.77
C SER A 305 17.54 -5.21 8.22
N GLY A 306 17.19 -6.14 7.34
CA GLY A 306 15.82 -6.36 6.90
C GLY A 306 14.96 -6.97 8.01
N GLY A 307 13.68 -6.66 8.01
CA GLY A 307 12.70 -7.15 8.97
C GLY A 307 12.40 -8.63 8.79
N SER A 308 12.16 -9.33 9.90
CA SER A 308 11.83 -10.76 9.88
C SER A 308 10.32 -10.98 9.81
N THR A 309 9.90 -12.20 9.44
CA THR A 309 8.47 -12.56 9.43
C THR A 309 8.21 -14.00 9.85
N PHE A 310 7.02 -14.31 10.37
CA PHE A 310 6.61 -15.70 10.63
C PHE A 310 6.10 -16.38 9.36
N VAL A 311 5.25 -15.71 8.58
CA VAL A 311 4.77 -16.16 7.28
C VAL A 311 4.83 -15.00 6.28
N GLY A 312 5.56 -15.19 5.19
CA GLY A 312 5.86 -14.19 4.17
C GLY A 312 7.37 -14.12 3.92
N ASN A 313 7.81 -13.07 3.23
CA ASN A 313 9.24 -12.93 2.89
C ASN A 313 9.95 -11.99 3.88
N GLY A 314 11.20 -12.30 4.22
CA GLY A 314 12.05 -11.39 4.97
C GLY A 314 12.42 -10.16 4.12
N GLY A 315 12.57 -9.01 4.77
CA GLY A 315 13.00 -7.78 4.10
C GLY A 315 14.47 -7.82 3.69
N ALA A 316 14.84 -7.06 2.66
CA ALA A 316 16.25 -6.94 2.27
C ALA A 316 17.04 -6.14 3.30
N GLY A 317 18.33 -6.44 3.46
CA GLY A 317 19.26 -5.62 4.21
C GLY A 317 19.62 -4.35 3.45
N GLY A 318 19.78 -3.25 4.17
CA GLY A 318 20.17 -1.96 3.63
C GLY A 318 21.63 -1.93 3.18
N ASN A 319 21.95 -1.06 2.24
CA ASN A 319 23.31 -0.89 1.74
C ASN A 319 24.12 0.04 2.65
N ALA A 320 25.39 -0.30 2.85
CA ALA A 320 26.36 0.62 3.39
C ALA A 320 27.02 1.41 2.25
N GLY A 321 27.20 2.70 2.47
CA GLY A 321 27.79 3.66 1.55
C GLY A 321 28.73 4.61 2.29
N GLY A 322 29.45 5.42 1.51
CA GLY A 322 30.44 6.38 1.99
C GLY A 322 31.72 5.76 2.51
N THR A 323 32.46 6.52 3.33
CA THR A 323 33.92 6.39 3.48
C THR A 323 34.38 5.50 4.63
N ASN A 324 33.49 4.93 5.45
CA ASN A 324 33.87 4.33 6.75
C ASN A 324 33.86 2.79 6.79
N SER A 325 34.03 2.11 5.66
CA SER A 325 34.13 0.63 5.64
C SER A 325 32.90 -0.07 6.25
N GLY A 326 31.73 0.58 6.19
CA GLY A 326 30.49 0.08 6.77
C GLY A 326 30.04 -1.25 6.16
N SER A 327 29.52 -2.14 7.00
CA SER A 327 29.00 -3.44 6.56
C SER A 327 27.58 -3.31 6.01
N GLY A 328 27.26 -4.05 4.96
CA GLY A 328 25.87 -4.16 4.50
C GLY A 328 24.97 -4.80 5.55
N GLY A 329 23.70 -4.42 5.58
CA GLY A 329 22.72 -4.97 6.50
C GLY A 329 22.39 -6.43 6.19
N ALA A 330 22.10 -7.24 7.20
CA ALA A 330 21.63 -8.61 6.97
C ALA A 330 20.20 -8.61 6.41
N GLY A 331 19.85 -9.60 5.59
CA GLY A 331 18.47 -9.85 5.19
C GLY A 331 17.62 -10.43 6.32
N GLY A 332 16.32 -10.18 6.27
CA GLY A 332 15.35 -10.66 7.26
C GLY A 332 15.12 -12.16 7.19
N ASN A 333 14.92 -12.79 8.35
CA ASN A 333 14.66 -14.22 8.44
C ASN A 333 13.15 -14.52 8.36
N VAL A 334 12.82 -15.76 7.98
CA VAL A 334 11.44 -16.25 7.97
C VAL A 334 11.27 -17.40 8.95
N GLY A 335 10.17 -17.39 9.72
CA GLY A 335 9.87 -18.40 10.73
C GLY A 335 9.34 -19.71 10.14
N LEU A 336 8.19 -19.69 9.47
CA LEU A 336 7.47 -20.89 9.06
C LEU A 336 7.46 -21.08 7.54
N VAL A 337 6.97 -20.10 6.77
CA VAL A 337 6.82 -20.19 5.31
C VAL A 337 7.22 -18.87 4.65
N GLY A 338 8.11 -18.95 3.66
CA GLY A 338 8.48 -17.85 2.78
C GLY A 338 9.99 -17.67 2.61
N PHE A 339 10.37 -16.70 1.78
CA PHE A 339 11.75 -16.51 1.32
C PHE A 339 12.54 -15.60 2.27
N GLY A 340 13.79 -15.97 2.56
CA GLY A 340 14.69 -15.11 3.32
C GLY A 340 15.09 -13.85 2.53
N GLY A 341 15.28 -12.73 3.22
CA GLY A 341 15.66 -11.47 2.59
C GLY A 341 17.10 -11.44 2.08
N ALA A 342 17.39 -10.68 1.03
CA ALA A 342 18.78 -10.51 0.56
C ALA A 342 19.61 -9.67 1.53
N GLY A 343 20.92 -9.90 1.62
CA GLY A 343 21.85 -9.04 2.34
C GLY A 343 22.22 -7.79 1.54
N GLY A 344 22.48 -6.69 2.25
CA GLY A 344 22.87 -5.42 1.65
C GLY A 344 24.35 -5.35 1.27
N ALA A 345 24.71 -4.42 0.38
CA ALA A 345 26.09 -4.20 -0.04
C ALA A 345 26.95 -3.52 1.05
N GLY A 346 28.23 -3.88 1.13
CA GLY A 346 29.23 -3.20 1.96
C GLY A 346 29.75 -1.91 1.31
N ALA A 347 30.16 -0.93 2.13
CA ALA A 347 30.64 0.36 1.66
C ALA A 347 32.06 0.27 1.08
N ALA A 348 32.40 1.14 0.12
CA ALA A 348 33.78 1.28 -0.30
C ALA A 348 34.66 1.86 0.83
N GLY A 349 35.91 1.43 0.91
CA GLY A 349 36.91 2.01 1.81
C GLY A 349 37.28 3.42 1.35
N SER A 350 37.70 4.28 2.29
CA SER A 350 38.18 5.62 1.98
C SER A 350 39.66 5.85 2.25
N THR A 351 40.15 6.91 1.62
CA THR A 351 41.51 7.39 1.73
C THR A 351 41.55 8.65 2.58
N SER A 352 42.36 8.64 3.63
CA SER A 352 42.82 9.80 4.41
C SER A 352 44.34 9.88 4.33
N LEU A 353 44.93 11.05 4.63
CA LEU A 353 46.38 11.28 4.50
C LEU A 353 47.22 10.22 5.21
N LEU A 354 46.72 9.65 6.31
CA LEU A 354 47.42 8.68 7.17
C LEU A 354 46.77 7.28 7.20
N SER A 355 45.65 7.06 6.51
CA SER A 355 45.00 5.75 6.46
C SER A 355 44.28 5.49 5.14
N SER A 356 44.36 4.25 4.64
CA SER A 356 43.55 3.76 3.54
C SER A 356 42.76 2.56 4.04
N GLN A 357 41.44 2.63 3.93
CA GLN A 357 40.56 1.65 4.57
C GLN A 357 40.23 0.46 3.66
N THR A 358 39.97 -0.68 4.31
CA THR A 358 39.43 -1.88 3.64
C THR A 358 37.95 -1.65 3.29
N GLY A 359 37.45 -2.23 2.21
CA GLY A 359 36.03 -2.18 1.90
C GLY A 359 35.20 -2.89 2.98
N GLY A 360 33.98 -2.41 3.21
CA GLY A 360 33.04 -3.02 4.15
C GLY A 360 32.56 -4.39 3.67
N VAL A 361 32.22 -5.27 4.60
CA VAL A 361 31.68 -6.60 4.26
C VAL A 361 30.23 -6.50 3.76
N GLY A 362 29.84 -7.35 2.83
CA GLY A 362 28.44 -7.51 2.44
C GLY A 362 27.62 -8.16 3.55
N GLY A 363 26.34 -7.80 3.66
CA GLY A 363 25.43 -8.37 4.63
C GLY A 363 25.07 -9.81 4.30
N ALA A 364 24.82 -10.64 5.32
CA ALA A 364 24.34 -12.01 5.09
C ALA A 364 22.90 -12.02 4.57
N GLY A 365 22.55 -12.99 3.73
CA GLY A 365 21.17 -13.27 3.38
C GLY A 365 20.41 -13.91 4.55
N GLY A 366 19.12 -13.62 4.64
CA GLY A 366 18.22 -14.16 5.65
C GLY A 366 17.86 -15.62 5.38
N SER A 367 17.61 -16.37 6.45
CA SER A 367 17.15 -17.77 6.35
C SER A 367 15.68 -17.84 5.93
N ALA A 368 15.35 -18.86 5.15
CA ALA A 368 13.98 -19.15 4.73
C ALA A 368 13.14 -19.76 5.85
N GLY A 369 11.84 -19.88 5.59
CA GLY A 369 10.89 -20.52 6.51
C GLY A 369 11.23 -21.99 6.76
N LEU A 370 10.88 -22.48 7.96
CA LEU A 370 11.12 -23.86 8.36
C LEU A 370 10.50 -24.90 7.40
N LEU A 371 9.36 -24.62 6.79
CA LEU A 371 8.65 -25.59 5.94
C LEU A 371 8.98 -25.39 4.46
N PHE A 372 8.75 -24.17 3.94
CA PHE A 372 8.96 -23.84 2.53
C PHE A 372 9.62 -22.48 2.38
N GLY A 373 10.58 -22.39 1.47
CA GLY A 373 11.18 -21.14 1.01
C GLY A 373 12.66 -21.27 0.70
N ASN A 374 13.17 -20.34 -0.10
CA ASN A 374 14.60 -20.23 -0.41
C ASN A 374 15.27 -19.23 0.53
N GLY A 375 16.54 -19.49 0.86
CA GLY A 375 17.36 -18.54 1.58
C GLY A 375 17.68 -17.31 0.72
N GLY A 376 17.86 -16.16 1.37
CA GLY A 376 18.22 -14.92 0.68
C GLY A 376 19.67 -14.91 0.21
N GLY A 377 19.96 -14.19 -0.88
CA GLY A 377 21.34 -14.01 -1.35
C GLY A 377 22.17 -13.14 -0.40
N GLY A 378 23.46 -13.41 -0.27
CA GLY A 378 24.40 -12.56 0.45
C GLY A 378 24.74 -11.28 -0.34
N GLY A 379 24.96 -10.19 0.37
CA GLY A 379 25.31 -8.90 -0.21
C GLY A 379 26.76 -8.84 -0.70
N ILE A 380 27.04 -7.93 -1.64
CA ILE A 380 28.39 -7.75 -2.18
C ILE A 380 29.31 -7.04 -1.17
N GLY A 381 30.59 -7.41 -1.14
CA GLY A 381 31.62 -6.67 -0.39
C GLY A 381 32.01 -5.37 -1.09
N GLY A 382 32.34 -4.35 -0.31
CA GLY A 382 32.76 -3.05 -0.82
C GLY A 382 34.21 -3.04 -1.33
N ASN A 383 34.54 -2.10 -2.22
CA ASN A 383 35.89 -1.98 -2.76
C ASN A 383 36.86 -1.37 -1.73
N GLY A 384 38.12 -1.78 -1.75
CA GLY A 384 39.18 -1.20 -0.93
C GLY A 384 39.59 0.20 -1.40
N ALA A 385 40.04 1.03 -0.46
CA ALA A 385 40.50 2.37 -0.78
C ALA A 385 41.83 2.35 -1.54
N ASN A 386 42.03 3.26 -2.49
CA ASN A 386 43.34 3.46 -3.09
C ASN A 386 44.37 3.89 -2.03
N ASN A 387 45.66 3.79 -2.32
CA ASN A 387 46.66 4.33 -1.40
C ASN A 387 46.75 5.87 -1.46
N THR A 388 47.34 6.45 -0.42
CA THR A 388 47.93 7.79 -0.47
C THR A 388 49.47 7.66 -0.52
N PRO A 389 50.22 8.76 -0.67
CA PRO A 389 51.68 8.69 -0.68
C PRO A 389 52.30 8.09 0.60
N LEU A 390 51.56 8.07 1.72
CA LEU A 390 52.03 7.59 3.02
C LEU A 390 51.37 6.28 3.48
N THR A 391 50.44 5.70 2.70
CA THR A 391 49.67 4.52 3.11
C THR A 391 49.80 3.37 2.11
N SER A 392 49.42 2.16 2.54
CA SER A 392 49.19 1.03 1.63
C SER A 392 47.76 1.07 1.10
N ALA A 393 47.49 0.48 -0.06
CA ALA A 393 46.12 0.40 -0.55
C ALA A 393 45.28 -0.53 0.35
N GLY A 394 43.99 -0.22 0.50
CA GLY A 394 43.05 -1.00 1.28
C GLY A 394 42.59 -2.26 0.55
N ASN A 395 42.25 -3.31 1.30
CA ASN A 395 41.73 -4.55 0.74
C ASN A 395 40.25 -4.41 0.35
N GLY A 396 39.76 -5.26 -0.54
CA GLY A 396 38.32 -5.40 -0.78
C GLY A 396 37.62 -6.07 0.40
N GLY A 397 36.38 -5.68 0.65
CA GLY A 397 35.52 -6.29 1.66
C GLY A 397 35.03 -7.67 1.25
N ALA A 398 34.79 -8.54 2.23
CA ALA A 398 34.21 -9.86 1.97
C ALA A 398 32.75 -9.76 1.47
N GLY A 399 32.33 -10.67 0.61
CA GLY A 399 30.91 -10.86 0.30
C GLY A 399 30.17 -11.54 1.46
N GLY A 400 28.89 -11.24 1.62
CA GLY A 400 28.04 -11.83 2.65
C GLY A 400 27.68 -13.29 2.35
N ALA A 401 27.45 -14.09 3.37
CA ALA A 401 26.97 -15.46 3.19
C ALA A 401 25.52 -15.49 2.69
N GLY A 402 25.15 -16.48 1.89
CA GLY A 402 23.77 -16.76 1.52
C GLY A 402 23.00 -17.42 2.66
N GLY A 403 21.71 -17.13 2.76
CA GLY A 403 20.81 -17.67 3.76
C GLY A 403 20.49 -19.14 3.54
N HIS A 404 20.10 -19.84 4.60
CA HIS A 404 19.78 -21.27 4.54
C HIS A 404 18.30 -21.51 4.26
N ALA A 405 17.97 -22.62 3.60
CA ALA A 405 16.60 -23.12 3.51
C ALA A 405 16.24 -24.05 4.69
N GLY A 406 14.94 -24.21 4.96
CA GLY A 406 14.41 -25.08 6.00
C GLY A 406 14.23 -26.54 5.56
N LEU A 407 12.98 -26.99 5.46
CA LEU A 407 12.64 -28.36 5.05
C LEU A 407 12.63 -28.52 3.52
N PHE A 408 11.98 -27.59 2.83
CA PHE A 408 11.92 -27.50 1.37
C PHE A 408 12.39 -26.12 0.87
N GLY A 409 13.24 -26.11 -0.15
CA GLY A 409 13.71 -24.90 -0.83
C GLY A 409 15.23 -24.82 -0.96
N ASN A 410 15.69 -23.87 -1.75
CA ASN A 410 17.10 -23.75 -2.13
C ASN A 410 17.85 -22.80 -1.19
N GLY A 411 19.12 -23.08 -0.94
CA GLY A 411 20.00 -22.15 -0.24
C GLY A 411 20.25 -20.89 -1.07
N GLY A 412 20.45 -19.76 -0.39
CA GLY A 412 20.78 -18.50 -1.04
C GLY A 412 22.22 -18.47 -1.55
N THR A 413 22.48 -17.73 -2.62
CA THR A 413 23.84 -17.55 -3.16
C THR A 413 24.70 -16.69 -2.22
N GLY A 414 25.99 -16.97 -2.14
CA GLY A 414 26.96 -16.09 -1.48
C GLY A 414 27.22 -14.81 -2.28
N GLY A 415 27.49 -13.71 -1.59
CA GLY A 415 27.81 -12.43 -2.19
C GLY A 415 29.24 -12.37 -2.74
N THR A 416 29.48 -11.55 -3.76
CA THR A 416 30.83 -11.38 -4.31
C THR A 416 31.73 -10.56 -3.38
N GLY A 417 33.02 -10.89 -3.30
CA GLY A 417 34.01 -10.06 -2.63
C GLY A 417 34.31 -8.77 -3.41
N GLY A 418 34.60 -7.68 -2.70
CA GLY A 418 34.93 -6.38 -3.28
C GLY A 418 36.33 -6.33 -3.88
N THR A 419 36.60 -5.37 -4.77
CA THR A 419 37.93 -5.24 -5.37
C THR A 419 38.93 -4.63 -4.39
N GLY A 420 40.21 -4.99 -4.50
CA GLY A 420 41.29 -4.34 -3.75
C GLY A 420 41.61 -2.95 -4.31
N GLY A 421 42.03 -2.04 -3.44
CA GLY A 421 42.38 -0.67 -3.82
C GLY A 421 43.68 -0.59 -4.61
N ASN A 422 43.80 0.41 -5.48
CA ASN A 422 44.99 0.60 -6.31
C ASN A 422 46.09 1.37 -5.56
N ASN A 423 47.35 1.02 -5.82
CA ASN A 423 48.50 1.88 -5.57
C ASN A 423 48.72 2.81 -6.77
N THR A 424 48.42 4.09 -6.60
CA THR A 424 48.51 5.14 -7.63
C THR A 424 49.79 5.98 -7.53
N ASN A 425 50.67 5.68 -6.57
CA ASN A 425 51.86 6.48 -6.29
C ASN A 425 53.08 6.01 -7.10
N SER A 426 53.70 6.93 -7.84
CA SER A 426 54.97 6.71 -8.56
C SER A 426 56.22 7.01 -7.70
N SER A 427 56.04 7.59 -6.50
CA SER A 427 57.13 8.00 -5.60
C SER A 427 57.69 6.86 -4.74
N THR A 428 59.00 6.87 -4.50
CA THR A 428 59.77 5.82 -3.82
C THR A 428 59.55 5.77 -2.30
N LEU A 429 58.84 6.74 -1.73
CA LEU A 429 59.07 7.12 -0.33
C LEU A 429 58.33 6.31 0.74
N THR A 430 57.15 5.69 0.52
CA THR A 430 56.46 4.89 1.60
C THR A 430 55.23 4.04 1.20
N GLY A 431 54.89 3.85 -0.08
CA GLY A 431 53.68 3.09 -0.47
C GLY A 431 53.86 1.56 -0.50
N GLY A 432 52.87 0.80 -0.02
CA GLY A 432 52.80 -0.68 -0.08
C GLY A 432 52.11 -1.25 -1.34
N PRO A 433 52.02 -2.58 -1.52
CA PRO A 433 51.44 -3.22 -2.72
C PRO A 433 49.98 -2.80 -2.99
N GLY A 434 49.45 -3.20 -4.16
CA GLY A 434 48.01 -3.10 -4.41
C GLY A 434 47.21 -3.90 -3.36
N GLY A 435 46.01 -3.42 -3.00
CA GLY A 435 45.19 -4.08 -1.98
C GLY A 435 44.70 -5.44 -2.44
N THR A 436 44.51 -6.40 -1.54
CA THR A 436 43.98 -7.71 -1.91
C THR A 436 42.49 -7.62 -2.26
N GLY A 437 42.00 -8.44 -3.18
CA GLY A 437 40.57 -8.62 -3.40
C GLY A 437 39.89 -9.27 -2.19
N GLY A 438 38.62 -8.94 -1.97
CA GLY A 438 37.81 -9.51 -0.90
C GLY A 438 37.42 -10.96 -1.17
N VAL A 439 37.21 -11.75 -0.12
CA VAL A 439 36.72 -13.13 -0.27
C VAL A 439 35.25 -13.16 -0.68
N GLY A 440 34.87 -14.12 -1.53
CA GLY A 440 33.47 -14.40 -1.83
C GLY A 440 32.74 -15.05 -0.66
N GLY A 441 31.48 -14.73 -0.47
CA GLY A 441 30.64 -15.30 0.59
C GLY A 441 30.27 -16.75 0.31
N ALA A 442 30.05 -17.55 1.35
CA ALA A 442 29.57 -18.92 1.18
C ALA A 442 28.10 -18.95 0.72
N GLY A 443 27.73 -19.93 -0.09
CA GLY A 443 26.34 -20.24 -0.39
C GLY A 443 25.64 -20.93 0.78
N GLY A 444 24.34 -20.72 0.91
CA GLY A 444 23.53 -21.31 1.98
C GLY A 444 23.17 -22.78 1.69
N THR A 445 22.85 -23.54 2.73
CA THR A 445 22.41 -24.93 2.57
C THR A 445 21.01 -25.00 1.98
N GLY A 446 20.78 -26.00 1.11
CA GLY A 446 19.45 -26.38 0.63
C GLY A 446 18.63 -27.07 1.71
N GLY A 447 17.33 -27.26 1.44
CA GLY A 447 16.38 -27.82 2.39
C GLY A 447 16.73 -29.24 2.85
N LEU A 448 16.31 -29.57 4.07
CA LEU A 448 16.58 -30.87 4.68
C LEU A 448 16.01 -32.04 3.85
N LEU A 449 14.78 -31.89 3.32
CA LEU A 449 14.16 -32.90 2.47
C LEU A 449 14.45 -32.65 1.01
N ALA A 450 14.16 -31.46 0.49
CA ALA A 450 14.43 -31.17 -0.91
C ALA A 450 14.83 -29.72 -1.17
N GLY A 451 15.89 -29.55 -1.96
CA GLY A 451 16.35 -28.26 -2.45
C GLY A 451 17.85 -28.26 -2.71
N SER A 452 18.31 -27.41 -3.62
CA SER A 452 19.73 -27.27 -3.95
C SER A 452 20.45 -26.36 -2.96
N GLY A 453 21.74 -26.60 -2.76
CA GLY A 453 22.60 -25.66 -2.09
C GLY A 453 22.78 -24.39 -2.93
N GLY A 454 22.99 -23.25 -2.28
CA GLY A 454 23.29 -22.00 -2.96
C GLY A 454 24.74 -21.97 -3.44
N ASP A 455 24.99 -21.28 -4.54
CA ASP A 455 26.35 -21.12 -5.06
C ASP A 455 27.19 -20.20 -4.17
N GLY A 456 28.49 -20.47 -4.09
CA GLY A 456 29.45 -19.59 -3.45
C GLY A 456 29.70 -18.33 -4.28
N GLY A 457 29.90 -17.20 -3.61
CA GLY A 457 30.17 -15.92 -4.25
C GLY A 457 31.56 -15.84 -4.87
N LEU A 458 31.71 -15.00 -5.88
CA LEU A 458 33.01 -14.78 -6.54
C LEU A 458 34.00 -14.07 -5.60
N GLY A 459 35.28 -14.39 -5.71
CA GLY A 459 36.36 -13.62 -5.09
C GLY A 459 36.59 -12.28 -5.81
N GLY A 460 36.93 -11.24 -5.06
CA GLY A 460 37.19 -9.91 -5.58
C GLY A 460 38.52 -9.81 -6.32
N VAL A 461 38.61 -8.89 -7.29
CA VAL A 461 39.86 -8.65 -8.04
C VAL A 461 40.87 -7.92 -7.15
N GLY A 462 42.15 -8.28 -7.22
CA GLY A 462 43.23 -7.58 -6.54
C GLY A 462 43.51 -6.19 -7.13
N GLY A 463 43.92 -5.25 -6.29
CA GLY A 463 44.23 -3.87 -6.68
C GLY A 463 45.53 -3.74 -7.47
N SER A 464 45.59 -2.78 -8.37
CA SER A 464 46.75 -2.60 -9.26
C SER A 464 47.85 -1.75 -8.60
N THR A 465 49.08 -1.80 -9.10
CA THR A 465 50.19 -0.91 -8.71
C THR A 465 50.96 -0.38 -9.92
N ALA A 466 51.28 0.92 -9.89
CA ALA A 466 52.13 1.56 -10.89
C ALA A 466 53.63 1.37 -10.65
N ARG A 467 54.03 0.74 -9.53
CA ARG A 467 55.44 0.56 -9.16
C ARG A 467 56.00 -0.77 -9.64
N THR A 468 57.20 -0.73 -10.21
CA THR A 468 57.88 -1.91 -10.77
C THR A 468 58.44 -2.87 -9.71
N ASN A 469 58.72 -2.38 -8.50
CA ASN A 469 59.26 -3.17 -7.40
C ASN A 469 58.22 -3.63 -6.37
N LEU A 470 56.94 -3.35 -6.61
CA LEU A 470 55.84 -3.81 -5.79
C LEU A 470 54.95 -4.74 -6.59
N ALA A 471 54.36 -5.72 -5.90
CA ALA A 471 53.36 -6.59 -6.49
C ALA A 471 52.00 -5.88 -6.59
N GLY A 472 51.25 -6.20 -7.65
CA GLY A 472 49.79 -6.04 -7.63
C GLY A 472 49.17 -6.85 -6.49
N GLY A 473 48.00 -6.44 -6.02
CA GLY A 473 47.28 -7.14 -4.97
C GLY A 473 46.83 -8.53 -5.40
N THR A 474 46.78 -9.49 -4.48
CA THR A 474 46.26 -10.82 -4.79
C THR A 474 44.75 -10.77 -4.98
N GLY A 475 44.21 -11.60 -5.88
CA GLY A 475 42.78 -11.81 -5.98
C GLY A 475 42.22 -12.51 -4.74
N GLY A 476 40.96 -12.25 -4.42
CA GLY A 476 40.25 -12.85 -3.30
C GLY A 476 39.85 -14.29 -3.57
N VAL A 477 39.73 -15.09 -2.51
CA VAL A 477 39.27 -16.49 -2.62
C VAL A 477 37.77 -16.53 -2.94
N GLY A 478 37.33 -17.43 -3.82
CA GLY A 478 35.91 -17.68 -4.08
C GLY A 478 35.22 -18.40 -2.93
N GLY A 479 33.95 -18.11 -2.70
CA GLY A 479 33.15 -18.68 -1.62
C GLY A 479 32.83 -20.15 -1.83
N ALA A 480 32.64 -20.92 -0.75
CA ALA A 480 32.19 -22.30 -0.86
C ALA A 480 30.71 -22.38 -1.27
N GLY A 481 30.33 -23.38 -2.06
CA GLY A 481 28.94 -23.71 -2.33
C GLY A 481 28.26 -24.40 -1.15
N GLY A 482 26.94 -24.21 -1.01
CA GLY A 482 26.13 -24.78 0.05
C GLY A 482 25.84 -26.26 -0.14
N GLY A 483 25.73 -27.01 0.95
CA GLY A 483 25.38 -28.43 0.92
C GLY A 483 23.87 -28.70 0.90
N THR A 484 23.50 -29.96 0.64
CA THR A 484 22.12 -30.48 0.75
C THR A 484 22.08 -31.73 1.63
N ALA A 485 20.88 -32.11 2.11
CA ALA A 485 20.74 -33.22 3.04
C ALA A 485 20.07 -34.48 2.45
N LEU A 486 18.95 -34.40 1.71
CA LEU A 486 18.28 -35.60 1.20
C LEU A 486 18.13 -35.59 -0.33
N PHE A 487 17.31 -34.70 -0.88
CA PHE A 487 17.14 -34.49 -2.33
C PHE A 487 17.68 -33.12 -2.76
N GLY A 488 18.44 -33.07 -3.85
CA GLY A 488 18.96 -31.82 -4.44
C GLY A 488 20.49 -31.78 -4.58
N ALA A 489 20.96 -30.97 -5.53
CA ALA A 489 22.38 -30.83 -5.84
C ALA A 489 23.08 -29.84 -4.89
N GLY A 490 24.35 -30.08 -4.59
CA GLY A 490 25.19 -29.11 -3.89
C GLY A 490 25.45 -27.87 -4.75
N GLY A 491 25.59 -26.70 -4.12
CA GLY A 491 25.89 -25.46 -4.83
C GLY A 491 27.31 -25.43 -5.37
N ALA A 492 27.54 -24.73 -6.48
CA ALA A 492 28.87 -24.55 -7.04
C ALA A 492 29.74 -23.68 -6.12
N GLY A 493 31.05 -23.95 -6.10
CA GLY A 493 32.02 -23.05 -5.49
C GLY A 493 32.25 -21.81 -6.36
N GLY A 494 32.42 -20.67 -5.73
CA GLY A 494 32.69 -19.40 -6.41
C GLY A 494 34.07 -19.37 -7.06
N VAL A 495 34.19 -18.69 -8.19
CA VAL A 495 35.49 -18.49 -8.86
C VAL A 495 36.35 -17.53 -8.03
N GLY A 496 37.65 -17.83 -7.92
CA GLY A 496 38.61 -16.93 -7.29
C GLY A 496 38.83 -15.65 -8.10
N GLY A 497 39.10 -14.55 -7.41
CA GLY A 497 39.32 -13.26 -8.06
C GLY A 497 40.65 -13.20 -8.81
N SER A 498 40.70 -12.42 -9.88
CA SER A 498 41.95 -12.19 -10.61
C SER A 498 42.95 -11.39 -9.77
N GLY A 499 44.24 -11.62 -9.98
CA GLY A 499 45.29 -10.79 -9.38
C GLY A 499 45.35 -9.38 -9.99
N GLY A 500 45.77 -8.40 -9.21
CA GLY A 500 45.92 -7.01 -9.66
C GLY A 500 47.09 -6.82 -10.62
N LEU A 501 46.97 -5.84 -11.51
CA LEU A 501 48.03 -5.49 -12.45
C LEU A 501 49.21 -4.85 -11.71
N GLY A 502 50.44 -5.22 -12.04
CA GLY A 502 51.63 -4.55 -11.52
C GLY A 502 52.55 -4.12 -12.65
N ALA A 503 53.17 -2.95 -12.53
CA ALA A 503 54.12 -2.45 -13.52
C ALA A 503 55.41 -3.30 -13.64
N GLY A 504 55.68 -4.18 -12.68
CA GLY A 504 56.79 -5.15 -12.75
C GLY A 504 56.41 -6.55 -12.24
N ILE A 505 55.75 -6.66 -11.09
CA ILE A 505 55.27 -7.94 -10.53
C ILE A 505 53.75 -7.87 -10.42
N GLY A 506 53.01 -8.73 -11.14
CA GLY A 506 51.56 -8.79 -10.98
C GLY A 506 51.12 -9.61 -9.78
N GLY A 507 49.88 -9.38 -9.32
CA GLY A 507 49.29 -10.12 -8.21
C GLY A 507 48.93 -11.55 -8.58
N GLY A 508 49.00 -12.45 -7.60
CA GLY A 508 48.49 -13.83 -7.73
C GLY A 508 46.96 -13.85 -7.81
N GLY A 509 46.41 -14.80 -8.56
CA GLY A 509 44.96 -15.08 -8.57
C GLY A 509 44.53 -15.73 -7.25
N GLY A 510 43.29 -15.46 -6.83
CA GLY A 510 42.69 -16.09 -5.66
C GLY A 510 42.28 -17.54 -5.94
N ALA A 511 42.26 -18.38 -4.91
CA ALA A 511 41.76 -19.75 -5.05
C ALA A 511 40.26 -19.78 -5.33
N GLY A 512 39.79 -20.77 -6.08
CA GLY A 512 38.37 -21.07 -6.23
C GLY A 512 37.79 -21.71 -4.97
N GLY A 513 36.50 -21.50 -4.72
CA GLY A 513 35.79 -22.08 -3.60
C GLY A 513 35.42 -23.54 -3.83
N ASN A 514 35.29 -24.32 -2.77
CA ASN A 514 34.85 -25.72 -2.88
C ASN A 514 33.36 -25.80 -3.23
N GLY A 515 32.96 -26.80 -4.00
CA GLY A 515 31.56 -27.12 -4.24
C GLY A 515 30.88 -27.77 -3.03
N GLY A 516 29.56 -27.62 -2.92
CA GLY A 516 28.77 -28.15 -1.82
C GLY A 516 28.52 -29.66 -1.94
N ASN A 517 28.45 -30.34 -0.79
CA ASN A 517 28.16 -31.79 -0.75
C ASN A 517 26.66 -32.08 -0.97
N ALA A 518 26.35 -33.26 -1.53
CA ALA A 518 25.00 -33.80 -1.64
C ALA A 518 24.93 -35.17 -0.93
N VAL A 519 23.88 -35.46 -0.14
CA VAL A 519 23.97 -36.58 0.82
C VAL A 519 23.19 -37.85 0.44
N VAL A 520 22.03 -37.86 -0.22
CA VAL A 520 21.31 -39.15 -0.42
C VAL A 520 20.76 -39.42 -1.83
N PHE A 521 19.77 -38.70 -2.36
CA PHE A 521 19.05 -39.18 -3.56
C PHE A 521 19.06 -38.19 -4.73
N GLY A 522 19.65 -38.60 -5.86
CA GLY A 522 19.47 -37.98 -7.18
C GLY A 522 20.16 -36.63 -7.45
N GLY A 523 20.97 -36.13 -6.53
CA GLY A 523 21.74 -34.87 -6.71
C GLY A 523 23.25 -35.10 -6.75
N ASP A 524 23.93 -34.43 -7.67
CA ASP A 524 25.39 -34.36 -7.69
C ASP A 524 25.92 -33.35 -6.65
N GLY A 525 27.14 -33.56 -6.17
CA GLY A 525 27.87 -32.52 -5.45
C GLY A 525 28.17 -31.35 -6.39
N GLY A 526 28.22 -30.14 -5.84
CA GLY A 526 28.50 -28.94 -6.63
C GLY A 526 29.91 -28.96 -7.23
N VAL A 527 30.08 -28.32 -8.39
CA VAL A 527 31.41 -28.15 -8.98
C VAL A 527 32.26 -27.21 -8.13
N GLY A 528 33.57 -27.47 -8.04
CA GLY A 528 34.50 -26.53 -7.43
C GLY A 528 34.70 -25.30 -8.33
N GLY A 529 34.91 -24.14 -7.74
CA GLY A 529 35.17 -22.90 -8.45
C GLY A 529 36.54 -22.90 -9.12
N ALA A 530 36.64 -22.25 -10.28
CA ALA A 530 37.94 -22.04 -10.91
C ALA A 530 38.83 -21.10 -10.05
N GLY A 531 40.14 -21.30 -10.12
CA GLY A 531 41.10 -20.31 -9.60
C GLY A 531 41.09 -19.03 -10.43
N GLY A 532 41.39 -17.90 -9.81
CA GLY A 532 41.41 -16.60 -10.47
C GLY A 532 42.54 -16.46 -11.47
N ALA A 533 42.27 -15.69 -12.53
CA ALA A 533 43.24 -15.44 -13.59
C ALA A 533 44.46 -14.66 -13.02
N PRO A 534 45.68 -15.16 -13.23
CA PRO A 534 46.87 -14.50 -12.71
C PRO A 534 47.24 -13.26 -13.53
N ASN A 535 47.80 -12.27 -12.84
CA ASN A 535 48.87 -11.42 -13.39
C ASN A 535 50.24 -11.81 -12.78
N GLY A 536 50.26 -12.86 -11.94
CA GLY A 536 51.40 -13.47 -11.26
C GLY A 536 51.25 -15.00 -11.18
N VAL A 537 51.01 -15.57 -9.99
CA VAL A 537 50.72 -17.02 -9.80
C VAL A 537 49.23 -17.33 -9.93
N SER A 538 48.86 -18.42 -10.61
CA SER A 538 47.44 -18.83 -10.75
C SER A 538 46.84 -19.27 -9.42
N GLY A 539 45.57 -18.95 -9.21
CA GLY A 539 44.82 -19.50 -8.09
C GLY A 539 44.59 -21.00 -8.24
N ALA A 540 44.59 -21.73 -7.11
CA ALA A 540 44.18 -23.14 -7.11
C ALA A 540 42.67 -23.26 -7.39
N ALA A 541 42.24 -24.28 -8.13
CA ALA A 541 40.83 -24.60 -8.27
C ALA A 541 40.25 -25.20 -6.98
N GLY A 542 38.98 -24.93 -6.70
CA GLY A 542 38.26 -25.52 -5.59
C GLY A 542 37.96 -27.00 -5.81
N GLN A 543 37.80 -27.73 -4.72
CA GLN A 543 37.43 -29.15 -4.77
C GLN A 543 35.94 -29.29 -5.12
N PRO A 544 35.55 -30.25 -5.98
CA PRO A 544 34.15 -30.61 -6.16
C PRO A 544 33.53 -31.15 -4.87
N GLY A 545 32.23 -30.93 -4.69
CA GLY A 545 31.46 -31.54 -3.62
C GLY A 545 31.29 -33.04 -3.81
N HIS A 546 31.13 -33.76 -2.69
CA HIS A 546 30.97 -35.21 -2.70
C HIS A 546 29.48 -35.58 -2.65
N SER A 547 29.12 -36.66 -3.37
CA SER A 547 27.85 -37.36 -3.16
C SER A 547 28.09 -38.66 -2.39
N LEU A 548 27.19 -39.04 -1.46
CA LEU A 548 27.31 -40.31 -0.73
C LEU A 548 27.38 -41.52 -1.69
N PHE A 549 26.65 -41.47 -2.81
CA PHE A 549 26.72 -42.49 -3.85
C PHE A 549 28.10 -42.56 -4.54
N ARG A 550 28.73 -41.41 -4.83
CA ARG A 550 30.11 -41.35 -5.33
C ARG A 550 31.12 -41.80 -4.26
N ALA A 551 30.88 -41.50 -2.98
CA ALA A 551 31.73 -41.91 -1.86
C ALA A 551 31.65 -43.43 -1.56
N LEU A 552 30.51 -44.07 -1.86
CA LEU A 552 30.31 -45.51 -1.75
C LEU A 552 30.69 -46.27 -3.04
N GLY A 553 31.19 -45.58 -4.08
CA GLY A 553 31.58 -46.18 -5.35
C GLY A 553 30.41 -46.76 -6.17
N LEU A 554 29.18 -46.39 -5.83
CA LEU A 554 27.98 -46.82 -6.55
C LEU A 554 27.81 -45.93 -7.79
N PRO A 555 27.55 -46.51 -8.98
CA PRO A 555 27.44 -45.73 -10.20
C PRO A 555 26.34 -44.68 -10.06
N ALA A 556 26.66 -43.43 -10.39
CA ALA A 556 25.68 -42.37 -10.52
C ALA A 556 24.60 -42.85 -11.50
N ALA A 557 23.34 -42.87 -11.06
CA ALA A 557 22.23 -43.17 -11.95
C ALA A 557 22.07 -42.00 -12.94
N ALA A 558 22.86 -42.08 -14.03
CA ALA A 558 22.87 -41.29 -15.27
C ALA A 558 24.25 -40.67 -15.62
N ALA A 559 25.28 -41.50 -15.76
CA ALA A 559 26.26 -41.33 -16.85
C ALA A 559 27.11 -42.61 -16.98
N ALA A 560 26.97 -43.29 -18.12
CA ALA A 560 27.78 -44.42 -18.60
C ALA A 560 27.51 -45.82 -18.00
N ALA A 561 26.61 -46.59 -18.66
CA ALA A 561 26.90 -47.92 -19.25
C ALA A 561 25.61 -48.59 -19.78
N PRO A 562 25.52 -49.01 -21.06
CA PRO A 562 24.41 -49.78 -21.59
C PRO A 562 24.59 -51.28 -21.35
N GLY A 563 23.57 -51.94 -20.80
CA GLY A 563 23.44 -53.41 -20.87
C GLY A 563 23.41 -54.13 -19.54
N LEU A 564 22.22 -54.26 -18.94
CA LEU A 564 21.88 -55.41 -18.06
C LEU A 564 20.35 -55.58 -17.88
N ALA A 565 19.53 -55.21 -18.87
CA ALA A 565 18.07 -55.39 -18.83
C ALA A 565 17.66 -56.53 -19.77
N ALA A 566 17.86 -57.78 -19.36
CA ALA A 566 17.38 -58.94 -20.10
C ALA A 566 17.17 -60.15 -19.19
N SER A 567 16.18 -60.13 -18.29
CA SER A 567 15.50 -61.35 -17.82
C SER A 567 14.36 -61.04 -16.84
N VAL A 568 13.14 -61.42 -17.24
CA VAL A 568 11.87 -61.63 -16.48
C VAL A 568 10.69 -60.78 -17.04
N PRO A 569 9.87 -61.30 -17.98
CA PRO A 569 8.87 -60.52 -18.74
C PRO A 569 7.57 -60.19 -17.98
N ILE A 570 7.40 -60.66 -16.73
CA ILE A 570 6.16 -60.49 -15.96
C ILE A 570 6.26 -59.30 -15.00
N LEU A 571 7.47 -58.77 -14.76
CA LEU A 571 7.68 -57.56 -13.96
C LEU A 571 7.62 -56.28 -14.81
N GLN A 572 7.85 -56.38 -16.12
CA GLN A 572 8.02 -55.22 -17.02
C GLN A 572 6.89 -54.18 -16.94
N PRO A 573 5.59 -54.55 -16.88
CA PRO A 573 4.52 -53.55 -16.73
C PRO A 573 4.48 -52.89 -15.34
N TYR A 574 4.87 -53.61 -14.29
CA TYR A 574 4.97 -53.08 -12.94
C TYR A 574 6.25 -52.24 -12.75
N GLU A 575 7.32 -52.60 -13.44
CA GLU A 575 8.59 -51.89 -13.50
C GLU A 575 8.43 -50.60 -14.32
N ASP A 576 7.70 -50.63 -15.44
CA ASP A 576 7.31 -49.45 -16.21
C ASP A 576 6.28 -48.59 -15.47
N LEU A 577 5.35 -49.17 -14.71
CA LEU A 577 4.45 -48.42 -13.84
C LEU A 577 5.24 -47.76 -12.70
N LEU A 578 6.14 -48.47 -12.01
CA LEU A 578 7.00 -47.90 -10.98
C LEU A 578 7.94 -46.84 -11.56
N ASN A 579 8.55 -47.08 -12.72
CA ASN A 579 9.44 -46.13 -13.39
C ASN A 579 8.66 -44.92 -13.91
N ASN A 580 7.44 -45.09 -14.44
CA ASN A 580 6.57 -43.97 -14.83
C ASN A 580 5.98 -43.25 -13.62
N THR A 581 5.64 -43.93 -12.53
CA THR A 581 5.18 -43.29 -11.31
C THR A 581 6.33 -42.54 -10.64
N VAL A 582 7.54 -43.10 -10.59
CA VAL A 582 8.73 -42.43 -10.07
C VAL A 582 9.19 -41.31 -11.02
N ALA A 583 9.10 -41.47 -12.33
CA ALA A 583 9.40 -40.42 -13.30
C ALA A 583 8.34 -39.32 -13.29
N ASN A 584 7.06 -39.64 -13.13
CA ASN A 584 5.97 -38.67 -12.99
C ASN A 584 6.05 -37.96 -11.63
N LEU A 585 6.36 -38.65 -10.53
CA LEU A 585 6.57 -38.04 -9.21
C LEU A 585 7.86 -37.23 -9.17
N ARG A 586 8.93 -37.67 -9.83
CA ARG A 586 10.16 -36.88 -10.01
C ARG A 586 9.92 -35.71 -10.94
N SER A 587 9.11 -35.83 -11.99
CA SER A 587 8.81 -34.73 -12.91
C SER A 587 7.85 -33.71 -12.27
N ILE A 588 6.86 -34.16 -11.49
CA ILE A 588 5.99 -33.30 -10.69
C ILE A 588 6.83 -32.67 -9.57
N GLY A 589 7.71 -33.43 -8.92
CA GLY A 589 8.60 -32.97 -7.87
C GLY A 589 9.66 -31.99 -8.38
N THR A 590 10.29 -32.24 -9.53
CA THR A 590 11.25 -31.32 -10.13
C THR A 590 10.56 -30.11 -10.76
N ALA A 591 9.35 -30.23 -11.31
CA ALA A 591 8.56 -29.08 -11.74
C ALA A 591 8.12 -28.23 -10.55
N TYR A 592 7.66 -28.84 -9.46
CA TYR A 592 7.28 -28.16 -8.22
C TYR A 592 8.48 -27.62 -7.44
N LEU A 593 9.68 -28.21 -7.53
CA LEU A 593 10.88 -27.72 -6.83
C LEU A 593 11.71 -26.74 -7.67
N ALA A 594 11.68 -26.85 -9.00
CA ALA A 594 12.31 -25.88 -9.91
C ALA A 594 11.51 -24.59 -9.99
N ASP A 595 10.18 -24.70 -9.93
CA ASP A 595 9.29 -23.55 -9.84
C ASP A 595 7.99 -23.92 -9.10
N PRO A 596 7.95 -23.89 -7.75
CA PRO A 596 6.70 -24.00 -7.01
C PRO A 596 5.82 -22.76 -7.22
N SER A 597 6.38 -21.73 -7.85
CA SER A 597 5.77 -20.42 -7.97
C SER A 597 4.45 -20.46 -8.72
N PRO A 598 4.13 -21.28 -9.74
CA PRO A 598 2.82 -21.23 -10.36
C PRO A 598 1.71 -21.75 -9.44
N PHE A 599 1.96 -22.73 -8.57
CA PHE A 599 0.95 -23.28 -7.66
C PHE A 599 0.86 -22.53 -6.32
N LEU A 600 2.01 -22.09 -5.79
CA LEU A 600 2.07 -21.19 -4.64
C LEU A 600 1.66 -19.77 -5.01
N GLN A 601 2.01 -19.25 -6.19
CA GLN A 601 1.38 -18.05 -6.74
C GLN A 601 -0.06 -18.35 -7.10
N GLN A 602 -0.50 -19.54 -7.53
CA GLN A 602 -1.94 -19.77 -7.69
C GLN A 602 -2.65 -19.76 -6.33
N ILE A 603 -2.10 -20.30 -5.25
CA ILE A 603 -2.73 -20.30 -3.92
C ILE A 603 -2.58 -18.95 -3.20
N LEU A 604 -1.39 -18.35 -3.23
CA LEU A 604 -1.14 -17.01 -2.70
C LEU A 604 -1.77 -15.94 -3.59
N ALA A 605 -1.81 -16.04 -4.92
CA ALA A 605 -2.60 -15.15 -5.76
C ALA A 605 -4.09 -15.47 -5.63
N ASN A 606 -4.54 -16.71 -5.45
CA ASN A 606 -5.93 -16.93 -5.07
C ASN A 606 -6.22 -16.27 -3.70
N GLN A 607 -5.39 -16.40 -2.66
CA GLN A 607 -5.64 -15.76 -1.36
C GLN A 607 -5.38 -14.24 -1.34
N TYR A 608 -4.39 -13.74 -2.05
CA TYR A 608 -4.04 -12.32 -2.21
C TYR A 608 -4.99 -11.63 -3.16
N ASP A 609 -5.44 -12.30 -4.23
CA ASP A 609 -6.48 -11.83 -5.12
C ASP A 609 -7.85 -11.99 -4.48
N TYR A 610 -8.14 -12.98 -3.62
CA TYR A 610 -9.37 -13.00 -2.81
C TYR A 610 -9.33 -11.90 -1.75
N GLY A 611 -8.18 -11.64 -1.11
CA GLY A 611 -7.99 -10.54 -0.18
C GLY A 611 -8.08 -9.17 -0.86
N ARG A 612 -7.44 -9.00 -2.03
CA ARG A 612 -7.53 -7.79 -2.87
C ARG A 612 -8.88 -7.65 -3.55
N LEU A 613 -9.51 -8.72 -4.02
CA LEU A 613 -10.87 -8.71 -4.57
C LEU A 613 -11.79 -8.27 -3.45
N THR A 614 -11.79 -8.95 -2.31
CA THR A 614 -12.60 -8.60 -1.13
C THR A 614 -12.34 -7.17 -0.66
N LEU A 615 -11.09 -6.72 -0.61
CA LEU A 615 -10.73 -5.37 -0.19
C LEU A 615 -11.08 -4.32 -1.24
N THR A 616 -10.88 -4.59 -2.53
CA THR A 616 -11.21 -3.66 -3.62
C THR A 616 -12.72 -3.60 -3.81
N SER A 617 -13.42 -4.73 -3.74
CA SER A 617 -14.87 -4.82 -3.74
C SER A 617 -15.48 -4.15 -2.53
N LEU A 618 -14.92 -4.32 -1.32
CA LEU A 618 -15.43 -3.71 -0.10
C LEU A 618 -15.09 -2.21 -0.02
N THR A 619 -13.91 -1.80 -0.47
CA THR A 619 -13.51 -0.38 -0.52
C THR A 619 -14.28 0.38 -1.60
N ASN A 620 -14.47 -0.23 -2.78
CA ASN A 620 -15.28 0.36 -3.84
C ASN A 620 -16.77 0.33 -3.47
N ALA A 621 -17.28 -0.77 -2.90
CA ALA A 621 -18.65 -0.81 -2.39
C ALA A 621 -18.87 0.17 -1.22
N ALA A 622 -17.91 0.33 -0.31
CA ALA A 622 -18.00 1.32 0.77
C ALA A 622 -17.93 2.76 0.20
N ARG A 623 -17.10 3.00 -0.81
CA ARG A 623 -17.01 4.28 -1.52
C ARG A 623 -18.31 4.60 -2.26
N ASP A 624 -18.82 3.65 -3.05
CA ASP A 624 -20.07 3.77 -3.81
C ASP A 624 -21.29 3.83 -2.88
N PHE A 625 -21.23 3.20 -1.71
CA PHE A 625 -22.29 3.26 -0.69
C PHE A 625 -22.29 4.62 -0.04
N THR A 626 -21.09 5.16 0.23
CA THR A 626 -20.93 6.52 0.71
C THR A 626 -21.42 7.54 -0.33
N ILE A 627 -21.14 7.33 -1.63
CA ILE A 627 -21.64 8.17 -2.73
C ILE A 627 -23.17 8.06 -2.87
N GLY A 628 -23.71 6.84 -2.77
CA GLY A 628 -25.14 6.57 -2.82
C GLY A 628 -25.91 7.17 -1.64
N VAL A 629 -25.38 7.01 -0.42
CA VAL A 629 -25.92 7.60 0.81
C VAL A 629 -25.81 9.12 0.78
N ALA A 630 -24.76 9.69 0.19
CA ALA A 630 -24.65 11.13 -0.04
C ALA A 630 -25.69 11.66 -1.05
N GLY A 631 -26.25 10.79 -1.91
CA GLY A 631 -27.34 11.11 -2.85
C GLY A 631 -28.75 11.04 -2.26
N ILE A 632 -28.94 10.32 -1.16
CA ILE A 632 -30.25 10.16 -0.46
C ILE A 632 -30.93 11.50 -0.11
N PRO A 633 -30.22 12.53 0.40
CA PRO A 633 -30.83 13.82 0.72
C PRO A 633 -31.44 14.54 -0.50
N PHE A 634 -30.84 14.39 -1.69
CA PHE A 634 -31.30 15.02 -2.93
C PHE A 634 -32.56 14.33 -3.50
N SER A 635 -32.63 13.01 -3.40
CA SER A 635 -33.81 12.25 -3.84
C SER A 635 -35.00 12.37 -2.89
N LEU A 636 -34.76 12.59 -1.59
CA LEU A 636 -35.78 12.96 -0.61
C LEU A 636 -36.41 14.31 -0.94
N GLN A 637 -35.64 15.30 -1.42
CA GLN A 637 -36.19 16.59 -1.87
C GLN A 637 -37.13 16.42 -3.07
N VAL A 638 -36.81 15.55 -4.04
CA VAL A 638 -37.69 15.22 -5.17
C VAL A 638 -38.95 14.48 -4.69
N ALA A 639 -38.79 13.53 -3.77
CA ALA A 639 -39.93 12.81 -3.21
C ALA A 639 -40.90 13.69 -2.42
N PHE A 640 -40.38 14.68 -1.68
CA PHE A 640 -41.21 15.67 -1.00
C PHE A 640 -41.96 16.57 -1.97
N GLN A 641 -41.34 16.96 -3.09
CA GLN A 641 -42.00 17.76 -4.14
C GLN A 641 -43.10 16.99 -4.86
N ASP A 642 -42.88 15.71 -5.18
CA ASP A 642 -43.88 14.85 -5.82
C ASP A 642 -45.04 14.52 -4.86
N LEU A 643 -44.75 14.32 -3.57
CA LEU A 643 -45.77 14.09 -2.55
C LEU A 643 -46.63 15.34 -2.30
N LEU A 644 -46.03 16.55 -2.31
CA LEU A 644 -46.77 17.82 -2.26
C LEU A 644 -47.62 18.06 -3.51
N ALA A 645 -47.23 17.52 -4.67
CA ALA A 645 -47.98 17.58 -5.91
C ALA A 645 -49.09 16.50 -6.01
N GLY A 646 -49.24 15.64 -4.99
CA GLY A 646 -50.22 14.53 -4.98
C GLY A 646 -49.78 13.29 -5.76
N ASP A 647 -48.56 13.28 -6.33
CA ASP A 647 -47.98 12.15 -7.04
C ASP A 647 -47.21 11.24 -6.07
N THR A 648 -47.99 10.43 -5.36
CA THR A 648 -47.45 9.38 -4.47
C THR A 648 -46.61 8.34 -5.20
N SER A 649 -46.83 8.14 -6.51
CA SER A 649 -46.06 7.19 -7.32
C SER A 649 -44.69 7.78 -7.73
N GLY A 650 -44.63 9.08 -8.02
CA GLY A 650 -43.39 9.84 -8.21
C GLY A 650 -42.54 9.88 -6.94
N ALA A 651 -43.17 10.18 -5.79
CA ALA A 651 -42.49 10.20 -4.50
C ALA A 651 -41.92 8.83 -4.10
N LEU A 652 -42.68 7.75 -4.30
CA LEU A 652 -42.23 6.39 -4.03
C LEU A 652 -41.12 5.94 -4.99
N ARG A 653 -41.14 6.39 -6.25
CA ARG A 653 -40.07 6.14 -7.23
C ARG A 653 -38.81 6.95 -6.95
N ALA A 654 -38.93 8.16 -6.39
CA ALA A 654 -37.81 8.99 -5.99
C ALA A 654 -37.11 8.44 -4.74
N VAL A 655 -37.87 8.04 -3.71
CA VAL A 655 -37.31 7.36 -2.52
C VAL A 655 -36.79 5.97 -2.88
N GLY A 656 -37.59 5.18 -3.60
CA GLY A 656 -37.21 3.85 -4.06
C GLY A 656 -35.99 3.87 -4.97
N GLY A 657 -35.90 4.84 -5.89
CA GLY A 657 -34.77 5.08 -6.76
C GLY A 657 -33.52 5.59 -6.04
N ALA A 658 -33.67 6.34 -4.93
CA ALA A 658 -32.54 6.76 -4.09
C ALA A 658 -31.90 5.58 -3.36
N VAL A 659 -32.75 4.75 -2.75
CA VAL A 659 -32.34 3.55 -2.02
C VAL A 659 -31.76 2.52 -3.00
N LEU A 660 -32.36 2.35 -4.17
CA LEU A 660 -31.81 1.52 -5.25
C LEU A 660 -30.52 2.09 -5.82
N ASN A 661 -30.38 3.40 -6.07
CA ASN A 661 -29.10 4.01 -6.49
C ASN A 661 -28.02 3.95 -5.41
N THR A 662 -28.38 3.76 -4.15
CA THR A 662 -27.43 3.51 -3.06
C THR A 662 -26.84 2.10 -3.13
N LEU A 663 -27.53 1.19 -3.83
CA LEU A 663 -27.20 -0.22 -3.96
C LEU A 663 -26.71 -0.60 -5.37
N VAL A 664 -27.27 0.01 -6.40
CA VAL A 664 -27.03 -0.23 -7.84
C VAL A 664 -27.18 1.09 -8.58
N THR A 665 -26.07 1.64 -9.09
CA THR A 665 -26.02 2.93 -9.81
C THR A 665 -26.21 2.78 -11.33
N GLY A 666 -26.12 1.56 -11.89
CA GLY A 666 -26.40 1.30 -13.30
C GLY A 666 -26.03 -0.12 -13.79
N LEU A 667 -26.13 -0.34 -15.11
CA LEU A 667 -25.62 -1.54 -15.80
C LEU A 667 -24.57 -1.10 -16.82
N ASN A 668 -23.37 -1.68 -16.78
CA ASN A 668 -22.38 -1.50 -17.84
C ASN A 668 -22.63 -2.56 -18.92
N ALA A 669 -23.17 -2.12 -20.05
CA ALA A 669 -23.51 -2.96 -21.21
C ALA A 669 -22.57 -2.74 -22.40
N SER A 670 -21.33 -2.28 -22.15
CA SER A 670 -20.35 -2.02 -23.22
C SER A 670 -19.95 -3.29 -24.00
N ASP A 671 -20.17 -4.46 -23.39
CA ASP A 671 -20.09 -5.78 -24.01
C ASP A 671 -21.41 -6.53 -23.73
N LEU A 672 -22.21 -6.80 -24.77
CA LEU A 672 -23.50 -7.47 -24.63
C LEU A 672 -23.38 -8.95 -24.20
N SER A 673 -22.16 -9.51 -24.20
CA SER A 673 -21.90 -10.86 -23.69
C SER A 673 -21.64 -10.93 -22.19
N ASN A 674 -21.45 -9.78 -21.52
CA ASN A 674 -21.17 -9.70 -20.08
C ASN A 674 -21.70 -8.40 -19.45
N ILE A 675 -23.01 -8.38 -19.14
CA ILE A 675 -23.68 -7.25 -18.50
C ILE A 675 -23.27 -7.20 -17.02
N LYS A 676 -22.53 -6.17 -16.60
CA LYS A 676 -22.11 -5.97 -15.20
C LYS A 676 -23.00 -4.97 -14.49
N LEU A 677 -23.45 -5.29 -13.27
CA LEU A 677 -24.04 -4.29 -12.37
C LEU A 677 -22.94 -3.29 -11.94
N VAL A 678 -23.30 -2.02 -11.85
CA VAL A 678 -22.47 -0.90 -11.41
C VAL A 678 -23.09 -0.31 -10.15
N GLY A 679 -22.27 0.09 -9.17
CA GLY A 679 -22.69 0.52 -7.83
C GLY A 679 -22.26 -0.46 -6.75
N THR A 680 -22.69 -0.27 -5.51
CA THR A 680 -22.17 -1.01 -4.35
C THR A 680 -22.34 -2.53 -4.44
N LEU A 681 -23.44 -3.00 -5.00
CA LEU A 681 -23.65 -4.43 -5.29
C LEU A 681 -22.88 -4.89 -6.53
N GLY A 682 -22.69 -4.01 -7.51
CA GLY A 682 -21.81 -4.18 -8.67
C GLY A 682 -20.35 -4.45 -8.29
N ASP A 683 -19.89 -3.74 -7.26
CA ASP A 683 -18.55 -3.86 -6.72
C ASP A 683 -18.38 -5.07 -5.81
N LEU A 684 -19.46 -5.59 -5.19
CA LEU A 684 -19.45 -6.82 -4.37
C LEU A 684 -19.60 -8.12 -5.17
N LEU A 685 -20.15 -8.06 -6.39
CA LEU A 685 -20.30 -9.21 -7.31
C LEU A 685 -19.01 -10.04 -7.54
N PRO A 686 -17.80 -9.45 -7.61
CA PRO A 686 -16.57 -10.23 -7.76
C PRO A 686 -16.25 -11.16 -6.57
N ILE A 687 -16.77 -10.90 -5.36
CA ILE A 687 -16.62 -11.80 -4.19
C ILE A 687 -17.32 -13.15 -4.45
N LEU A 688 -18.33 -13.18 -5.32
CA LEU A 688 -19.09 -14.39 -5.69
C LEU A 688 -18.30 -15.36 -6.59
N SER A 689 -17.07 -15.01 -6.99
CA SER A 689 -16.18 -15.87 -7.77
C SER A 689 -15.29 -16.81 -6.92
N ILE A 690 -15.43 -16.75 -5.59
CA ILE A 690 -14.72 -17.60 -4.61
C ILE A 690 -15.42 -18.98 -4.52
N PRO A 691 -14.74 -20.12 -4.80
CA PRO A 691 -15.40 -21.43 -4.91
C PRO A 691 -15.98 -22.05 -3.61
N GLY A 692 -17.12 -22.76 -3.75
CA GLY A 692 -17.48 -23.97 -2.98
C GLY A 692 -18.39 -23.77 -1.77
N ASP A 693 -17.83 -23.91 -0.57
CA ASP A 693 -18.62 -24.16 0.64
C ASP A 693 -18.85 -22.91 1.52
N PHE A 694 -18.09 -21.84 1.32
CA PHE A 694 -18.34 -20.53 1.94
C PHE A 694 -19.46 -19.74 1.22
N ALA A 695 -19.62 -20.00 -0.08
CA ALA A 695 -20.56 -19.28 -0.94
C ALA A 695 -22.03 -19.57 -0.60
N GLN A 696 -22.38 -20.72 0.00
CA GLN A 696 -23.78 -21.05 0.28
C GLN A 696 -24.37 -20.21 1.42
N ASN A 697 -23.62 -20.05 2.51
CA ASN A 697 -24.01 -19.20 3.64
C ASN A 697 -23.95 -17.71 3.25
N VAL A 698 -22.96 -17.31 2.44
CA VAL A 698 -22.90 -15.95 1.89
C VAL A 698 -24.06 -15.69 0.90
N THR A 699 -24.45 -16.65 0.07
CA THR A 699 -25.60 -16.53 -0.84
C THR A 699 -26.91 -16.42 -0.08
N ASN A 700 -27.09 -17.20 1.00
CA ASN A 700 -28.28 -17.10 1.85
C ASN A 700 -28.32 -15.78 2.62
N VAL A 701 -27.19 -15.33 3.18
CA VAL A 701 -27.06 -14.01 3.82
C VAL A 701 -27.33 -12.88 2.83
N ILE A 702 -26.83 -12.97 1.60
CA ILE A 702 -27.08 -11.98 0.54
C ILE A 702 -28.55 -12.00 0.13
N ASN A 703 -29.18 -13.16 -0.02
CA ASN A 703 -30.61 -13.24 -0.31
C ASN A 703 -31.45 -12.63 0.81
N THR A 704 -31.12 -12.87 2.08
CA THR A 704 -31.81 -12.25 3.22
C THR A 704 -31.54 -10.75 3.33
N ALA A 705 -30.34 -10.29 2.98
CA ALA A 705 -29.95 -8.89 2.98
C ALA A 705 -30.43 -8.12 1.73
N LEU A 706 -30.89 -8.80 0.68
CA LEU A 706 -31.43 -8.22 -0.55
C LEU A 706 -32.92 -8.52 -0.77
N ASP A 707 -33.55 -9.30 0.12
CA ASP A 707 -34.98 -9.58 0.05
C ASP A 707 -35.75 -8.28 0.24
N THR A 708 -36.43 -7.84 -0.81
CA THR A 708 -37.31 -6.66 -0.79
C THR A 708 -38.78 -7.07 -0.91
N ASN A 709 -39.08 -8.37 -0.83
CA ASN A 709 -40.44 -8.86 -0.95
C ASN A 709 -41.31 -8.33 0.20
N ILE A 710 -42.54 -7.98 -0.17
CA ILE A 710 -43.60 -7.60 0.75
C ILE A 710 -44.66 -8.69 0.63
N ALA A 711 -44.73 -9.58 1.61
CA ALA A 711 -45.75 -10.61 1.68
C ALA A 711 -46.78 -10.23 2.74
N ALA A 712 -48.03 -10.02 2.32
CA ALA A 712 -49.14 -9.72 3.22
C ALA A 712 -50.27 -10.73 2.99
N VAL A 713 -50.60 -11.50 4.03
CA VAL A 713 -51.72 -12.45 4.02
C VAL A 713 -52.69 -12.02 5.11
N ILE A 714 -53.92 -11.68 4.72
CA ILE A 714 -54.98 -11.29 5.65
C ILE A 714 -56.14 -12.25 5.45
N ASN A 715 -56.44 -13.05 6.47
CA ASN A 715 -57.59 -13.95 6.45
C ASN A 715 -58.76 -13.29 7.19
N ALA A 716 -59.72 -12.79 6.42
CA ALA A 716 -60.91 -12.14 6.95
C ALA A 716 -61.85 -13.08 7.72
N ALA A 717 -61.77 -14.40 7.49
CA ALA A 717 -62.62 -15.39 8.18
C ALA A 717 -62.11 -15.76 9.58
N THR A 718 -60.80 -15.66 9.82
CA THR A 718 -60.16 -16.01 11.10
C THR A 718 -59.66 -14.79 11.89
N LEU A 719 -59.89 -13.56 11.39
CA LEU A 719 -59.38 -12.30 11.97
C LEU A 719 -57.87 -12.34 12.25
N SER A 720 -57.11 -12.98 11.36
CA SER A 720 -55.66 -13.17 11.52
C SER A 720 -54.93 -12.81 10.23
N GLY A 721 -53.77 -12.17 10.35
CA GLY A 721 -52.94 -11.87 9.20
C GLY A 721 -51.48 -11.75 9.57
N SER A 722 -50.61 -11.89 8.58
CA SER A 722 -49.18 -11.66 8.70
C SER A 722 -48.68 -10.73 7.62
N ILE A 723 -47.74 -9.86 7.97
CA ILE A 723 -47.01 -9.01 7.04
C ILE A 723 -45.52 -9.20 7.25
N THR A 724 -44.81 -9.52 6.16
CA THR A 724 -43.37 -9.73 6.15
C THR A 724 -42.75 -8.75 5.18
N PHE A 725 -41.85 -7.93 5.70
CA PHE A 725 -40.95 -7.08 4.94
C PHE A 725 -39.55 -7.70 4.99
N GLY A 726 -38.90 -7.79 3.84
CA GLY A 726 -37.50 -8.14 3.80
C GLY A 726 -36.61 -7.10 4.50
N LEU A 727 -35.41 -7.53 4.91
CA LEU A 727 -34.57 -6.82 5.88
C LEU A 727 -34.27 -5.35 5.50
N PRO A 728 -33.91 -5.00 4.25
CA PRO A 728 -33.65 -3.62 3.86
C PRO A 728 -34.85 -2.69 4.02
N LEU A 729 -36.06 -3.19 3.71
CA LEU A 729 -37.27 -2.38 3.78
C LEU A 729 -37.71 -2.16 5.23
N ALA A 730 -37.50 -3.15 6.12
CA ALA A 730 -37.69 -2.99 7.55
C ALA A 730 -36.74 -1.93 8.14
N LEU A 731 -35.44 -2.01 7.82
CA LEU A 731 -34.44 -1.04 8.28
C LEU A 731 -34.68 0.37 7.68
N ALA A 732 -35.19 0.47 6.45
CA ALA A 732 -35.55 1.74 5.85
C ALA A 732 -36.72 2.41 6.60
N VAL A 733 -37.75 1.64 6.97
CA VAL A 733 -38.87 2.14 7.77
C VAL A 733 -38.38 2.59 9.16
N ASP A 734 -37.45 1.87 9.76
CA ASP A 734 -36.87 2.20 11.09
C ASP A 734 -35.91 3.41 11.04
N ALA A 735 -35.20 3.59 9.93
CA ALA A 735 -34.31 4.75 9.72
C ALA A 735 -35.09 6.05 9.46
N LEU A 736 -36.30 5.96 8.91
CA LEU A 736 -37.20 7.09 8.69
C LEU A 736 -37.88 7.56 9.98
N GLY A 737 -37.94 6.72 11.01
CA GLY A 737 -38.67 7.01 12.24
C GLY A 737 -38.12 8.22 13.01
N ALA A 738 -36.80 8.30 13.23
CA ALA A 738 -36.19 9.37 14.02
C ALA A 738 -36.32 10.77 13.38
N PRO A 739 -36.08 10.97 12.06
CA PRO A 739 -36.38 12.25 11.41
C PRO A 739 -37.86 12.62 11.45
N LEU A 740 -38.78 11.65 11.35
CA LEU A 740 -40.22 11.91 11.36
C LEU A 740 -40.72 12.30 12.75
N THR A 741 -40.32 11.57 13.80
CA THR A 741 -40.72 11.87 15.18
C THR A 741 -40.15 13.20 15.65
N SER A 742 -38.91 13.54 15.29
CA SER A 742 -38.31 14.85 15.56
C SER A 742 -39.04 15.98 14.86
N THR A 743 -39.43 15.79 13.59
CA THR A 743 -40.15 16.81 12.83
C THR A 743 -41.53 17.08 13.44
N MET A 744 -42.24 16.04 13.85
CA MET A 744 -43.53 16.16 14.53
C MET A 744 -43.41 16.83 15.90
N ALA A 745 -42.32 16.57 16.64
CA ALA A 745 -42.01 17.27 17.88
C ALA A 745 -41.70 18.75 17.65
N THR A 746 -40.95 19.10 16.59
CA THR A 746 -40.70 20.50 16.19
C THR A 746 -42.00 21.23 15.88
N VAL A 747 -42.92 20.61 15.14
CA VAL A 747 -44.24 21.18 14.84
C VAL A 747 -45.07 21.31 16.12
N SER A 748 -45.07 20.30 16.99
CA SER A 748 -45.78 20.34 18.28
C SER A 748 -45.26 21.45 19.20
N SER A 749 -43.94 21.60 19.33
CA SER A 749 -43.30 22.67 20.09
C SER A 749 -43.64 24.05 19.52
N ALA A 750 -43.66 24.20 18.18
CA ALA A 750 -44.10 25.43 17.54
C ALA A 750 -45.58 25.77 17.81
N THR A 751 -46.47 24.78 17.78
CA THR A 751 -47.90 25.00 18.11
C THR A 751 -48.11 25.37 19.58
N THR A 752 -47.34 24.79 20.50
CA THR A 752 -47.38 25.10 21.93
C THR A 752 -46.90 26.52 22.22
N PHE A 753 -45.82 26.94 21.55
CA PHE A 753 -45.31 28.30 21.60
C PHE A 753 -46.33 29.32 21.08
N ILE A 754 -46.93 29.06 19.92
CA ILE A 754 -47.95 29.94 19.30
C ILE A 754 -49.19 30.03 20.19
N GLY A 755 -49.66 28.90 20.75
CA GLY A 755 -50.80 28.87 21.67
C GLY A 755 -50.55 29.65 22.96
N ALA A 756 -49.34 29.55 23.53
CA ALA A 756 -48.97 30.31 24.73
C ALA A 756 -48.85 31.82 24.46
N LEU A 757 -48.35 32.21 23.28
CA LEU A 757 -48.26 33.60 22.85
C LEU A 757 -49.66 34.19 22.59
N GLN A 758 -50.55 33.44 21.94
CA GLN A 758 -51.95 33.83 21.71
C GLN A 758 -52.73 33.92 23.02
N ALA A 759 -52.39 33.12 24.03
CA ALA A 759 -52.96 33.19 25.37
C ALA A 759 -52.36 34.31 26.26
N GLY A 760 -51.40 35.10 25.74
CA GLY A 760 -50.74 36.18 26.48
C GLY A 760 -49.81 35.71 27.61
N ASN A 761 -49.48 34.41 27.66
CA ASN A 761 -48.64 33.82 28.70
C ASN A 761 -47.19 33.70 28.23
N ILE A 762 -46.45 34.80 28.40
CA ILE A 762 -45.04 34.92 27.94
C ILE A 762 -44.13 33.92 28.66
N SER A 763 -44.41 33.58 29.92
CA SER A 763 -43.64 32.59 30.68
C SER A 763 -43.81 31.17 30.13
N ALA A 764 -45.02 30.80 29.69
CA ALA A 764 -45.31 29.52 29.04
C ALA A 764 -44.70 29.42 27.63
N ALA A 765 -44.68 30.54 26.88
CA ALA A 765 -44.04 30.60 25.57
C ALA A 765 -42.52 30.41 25.69
N LEU A 766 -41.88 31.08 26.67
CA LEU A 766 -40.44 30.96 26.88
C LEU A 766 -40.03 29.55 27.36
N THR A 767 -40.80 28.91 28.25
CA THR A 767 -40.56 27.52 28.66
C THR A 767 -40.69 26.55 27.49
N SER A 768 -41.71 26.70 26.64
CA SER A 768 -41.86 25.84 25.45
C SER A 768 -40.71 25.95 24.44
N LEU A 769 -40.04 27.12 24.37
CA LEU A 769 -38.88 27.34 23.51
C LEU A 769 -37.59 26.77 24.10
N VAL A 770 -37.44 26.85 25.43
CA VAL A 770 -36.29 26.28 26.17
C VAL A 770 -36.38 24.75 26.23
N ASP A 771 -37.58 24.19 26.31
CA ASP A 771 -37.82 22.74 26.39
C ASP A 771 -37.89 22.09 24.99
N ALA A 772 -38.06 22.87 23.92
CA ALA A 772 -38.14 22.36 22.55
C ALA A 772 -36.93 21.49 22.14
N PRO A 773 -35.67 21.85 22.44
CA PRO A 773 -34.52 21.00 22.14
C PRO A 773 -34.57 19.66 22.88
N ALA A 774 -35.02 19.64 24.13
CA ALA A 774 -35.17 18.42 24.91
C ALA A 774 -36.31 17.54 24.35
N ALA A 775 -37.43 18.14 23.96
CA ALA A 775 -38.57 17.44 23.35
C ALA A 775 -38.26 16.88 21.96
N ILE A 776 -37.49 17.61 21.14
CA ILE A 776 -37.05 17.14 19.82
C ILE A 776 -36.01 16.02 19.96
N THR A 777 -35.08 16.14 20.91
CA THR A 777 -34.10 15.10 21.19
C THR A 777 -34.75 13.84 21.77
N ASP A 778 -35.73 14.00 22.67
CA ASP A 778 -36.49 12.88 23.21
C ASP A 778 -37.37 12.22 22.14
N ALA A 779 -37.95 13.00 21.23
CA ALA A 779 -38.67 12.45 20.07
C ALA A 779 -37.73 11.75 19.07
N PHE A 780 -36.52 12.27 18.85
CA PHE A 780 -35.50 11.66 18.01
C PHE A 780 -35.02 10.32 18.56
N LEU A 781 -34.85 10.24 19.88
CA LEU A 781 -34.33 9.05 20.55
C LEU A 781 -35.45 8.05 20.89
N ASN A 782 -36.54 8.49 21.48
CA ASN A 782 -37.57 7.64 22.09
C ASN A 782 -38.99 7.81 21.49
N GLY A 783 -39.18 8.78 20.57
CA GLY A 783 -40.49 9.11 20.01
C GLY A 783 -41.16 7.94 19.28
N GLN A 784 -42.50 7.91 19.25
CA GLN A 784 -43.26 6.80 18.67
C GLN A 784 -44.47 7.32 17.91
N VAL A 785 -44.60 6.94 16.63
CA VAL A 785 -45.72 7.32 15.75
C VAL A 785 -46.21 6.10 14.99
N THR A 786 -47.49 6.09 14.59
CA THR A 786 -48.05 5.08 13.67
C THR A 786 -48.64 5.79 12.46
N LEU A 787 -48.14 5.49 11.27
CA LEU A 787 -48.58 6.10 10.02
C LEU A 787 -49.74 5.27 9.43
N PRO A 788 -50.91 5.87 9.18
CA PRO A 788 -52.01 5.18 8.52
C PRO A 788 -51.77 5.11 7.01
N LEU A 789 -51.71 3.90 6.46
CA LEU A 789 -51.61 3.63 5.03
C LEU A 789 -52.90 2.97 4.54
N ALA A 790 -53.63 3.63 3.64
CA ALA A 790 -54.86 3.08 3.06
C ALA A 790 -54.52 2.03 1.99
N LEU A 791 -55.13 0.84 2.06
CA LEU A 791 -55.05 -0.17 1.01
C LEU A 791 -56.42 -0.44 0.39
N SER A 792 -56.48 -0.39 -0.94
CA SER A 792 -57.59 -0.90 -1.73
C SER A 792 -57.27 -2.30 -2.24
N LEU A 793 -57.66 -3.33 -1.49
CA LEU A 793 -57.57 -4.71 -1.96
C LEU A 793 -58.83 -5.07 -2.76
N SER A 794 -58.64 -5.63 -3.95
CA SER A 794 -59.72 -6.09 -4.82
C SER A 794 -60.62 -7.10 -4.08
N GLY A 795 -61.89 -6.78 -3.90
CA GLY A 795 -62.90 -7.65 -3.29
C GLY A 795 -63.09 -7.51 -1.76
N LEU A 796 -62.43 -6.56 -1.09
CA LEU A 796 -62.60 -6.29 0.35
C LEU A 796 -62.98 -4.82 0.62
N PRO A 797 -63.68 -4.51 1.73
CA PRO A 797 -63.91 -3.13 2.17
C PRO A 797 -62.59 -2.42 2.50
N PRO A 798 -62.53 -1.07 2.41
CA PRO A 798 -61.30 -0.31 2.59
C PRO A 798 -60.68 -0.58 3.96
N ALA A 799 -59.40 -0.98 3.94
CA ALA A 799 -58.61 -1.29 5.13
C ALA A 799 -57.44 -0.31 5.25
N THR A 800 -57.06 0.00 6.49
CA THR A 800 -55.93 0.87 6.80
C THR A 800 -54.89 0.08 7.59
N ILE A 801 -53.64 0.05 7.12
CA ILE A 801 -52.52 -0.51 7.87
C ILE A 801 -51.85 0.61 8.65
N GLY A 802 -51.68 0.42 9.96
CA GLY A 802 -50.86 1.25 10.82
C GLY A 802 -49.41 0.78 10.78
N VAL A 803 -48.53 1.60 10.21
CA VAL A 803 -47.08 1.37 10.14
C VAL A 803 -46.41 2.02 11.35
N PRO A 804 -45.87 1.24 12.31
CA PRO A 804 -45.20 1.80 13.47
C PRO A 804 -43.80 2.30 13.09
N VAL A 805 -43.52 3.56 13.39
CA VAL A 805 -42.21 4.21 13.23
C VAL A 805 -41.78 4.83 14.56
N GLY A 806 -40.49 4.82 14.88
CA GLY A 806 -40.00 5.32 16.16
C GLY A 806 -38.63 6.00 16.09
N GLY A 807 -38.30 6.73 17.17
CA GLY A 807 -36.97 7.30 17.38
C GLY A 807 -35.91 6.20 17.47
N ILE A 808 -34.64 6.59 17.41
CA ILE A 808 -33.48 5.69 17.26
C ILE A 808 -33.49 4.51 18.25
N LEU A 809 -33.92 4.74 19.49
CA LEU A 809 -33.92 3.79 20.60
C LEU A 809 -35.31 3.18 20.88
N SER A 810 -36.35 3.55 20.12
CA SER A 810 -37.71 3.07 20.34
C SER A 810 -37.80 1.54 20.14
N PRO A 811 -38.50 0.81 21.03
CA PRO A 811 -38.72 -0.63 20.85
C PRO A 811 -39.44 -0.96 19.54
N LEU A 812 -39.15 -2.14 19.00
CA LEU A 812 -39.79 -2.70 17.81
C LEU A 812 -41.25 -3.07 18.11
N ARG A 813 -42.17 -2.72 17.21
CA ARG A 813 -43.62 -2.93 17.36
C ARG A 813 -44.22 -3.63 16.14
N PRO A 814 -45.27 -4.44 16.31
CA PRO A 814 -45.95 -5.11 15.20
C PRO A 814 -46.87 -4.14 14.44
N PHE A 815 -47.12 -4.44 13.16
CA PHE A 815 -48.09 -3.71 12.35
C PHE A 815 -49.52 -3.97 12.82
N THR A 816 -50.40 -2.99 12.64
CA THR A 816 -51.84 -3.14 12.91
C THR A 816 -52.64 -2.94 11.63
N ALA A 817 -53.73 -3.68 11.45
CA ALA A 817 -54.66 -3.48 10.34
C ALA A 817 -56.04 -3.16 10.90
N THR A 818 -56.65 -2.07 10.43
CA THR A 818 -58.01 -1.67 10.78
C THR A 818 -58.92 -1.85 9.57
N VAL A 819 -59.96 -2.66 9.71
CA VAL A 819 -60.95 -2.90 8.65
C VAL A 819 -62.23 -2.14 8.98
N ASN A 820 -62.70 -1.31 8.05
CA ASN A 820 -63.92 -0.53 8.24
C ASN A 820 -65.12 -1.30 7.65
N LEU A 821 -65.95 -1.86 8.53
CA LEU A 821 -67.08 -2.71 8.17
C LEU A 821 -68.39 -1.96 8.37
N SER A 822 -68.71 -0.93 7.56
CA SER A 822 -69.98 -0.22 7.72
C SER A 822 -71.19 -1.16 7.54
N PRO A 823 -72.18 -1.20 8.47
CA PRO A 823 -72.44 -0.24 9.57
C PRO A 823 -71.87 -0.63 10.96
N LEU A 824 -71.01 -1.64 11.07
CA LEU A 824 -70.31 -2.04 12.29
C LEU A 824 -69.11 -1.12 12.61
N PRO A 825 -68.73 -0.98 13.89
CA PRO A 825 -67.52 -0.26 14.28
C PRO A 825 -66.26 -0.92 13.70
N PRO A 826 -65.19 -0.14 13.41
CA PRO A 826 -63.94 -0.67 12.85
C PRO A 826 -63.30 -1.72 13.76
N ILE A 827 -62.72 -2.76 13.16
CA ILE A 827 -62.03 -3.83 13.88
C ILE A 827 -60.51 -3.72 13.60
N SER A 828 -59.71 -3.64 14.66
CA SER A 828 -58.23 -3.62 14.60
C SER A 828 -57.66 -5.01 14.90
N ILE A 829 -56.74 -5.47 14.05
CA ILE A 829 -56.06 -6.77 14.16
C ILE A 829 -54.55 -6.51 14.20
N VAL A 830 -53.83 -7.19 15.10
CA VAL A 830 -52.35 -7.16 15.13
C VAL A 830 -51.84 -8.18 14.10
N LEU A 831 -50.98 -7.72 13.20
CA LEU A 831 -50.39 -8.57 12.16
C LEU A 831 -49.11 -9.24 12.70
N GLY A 832 -48.99 -10.55 12.50
CA GLY A 832 -47.74 -11.29 12.79
C GLY A 832 -46.66 -11.03 11.72
N GLY A 833 -45.39 -11.29 12.03
CA GLY A 833 -44.29 -11.16 11.07
C GLY A 833 -43.28 -10.08 11.44
N THR A 834 -42.92 -9.21 10.49
CA THR A 834 -41.87 -8.19 10.67
C THR A 834 -42.31 -7.10 11.65
N THR A 835 -41.42 -6.71 12.56
CA THR A 835 -41.65 -5.61 13.52
C THR A 835 -40.78 -4.40 13.18
N THR A 836 -41.31 -3.19 13.32
CA THR A 836 -40.60 -1.92 13.04
C THR A 836 -40.71 -0.94 14.23
N GLY A 837 -39.71 -0.07 14.40
CA GLY A 837 -39.52 0.80 15.55
C GLY A 837 -38.30 1.71 15.38
N GLY A 838 -37.32 1.58 16.28
CA GLY A 838 -36.06 2.30 16.22
C GLY A 838 -34.94 1.53 15.53
N ILE A 839 -34.08 2.23 14.79
CA ILE A 839 -32.98 1.63 14.02
C ILE A 839 -31.95 0.91 14.91
N VAL A 840 -31.72 1.34 16.16
CA VAL A 840 -30.75 0.68 17.05
C VAL A 840 -31.27 -0.67 17.54
N PRO A 841 -32.50 -0.79 18.09
CA PRO A 841 -33.10 -2.10 18.37
C PRO A 841 -33.23 -3.00 17.13
N ALA A 842 -33.47 -2.42 15.95
CA ALA A 842 -33.49 -3.17 14.69
C ALA A 842 -32.12 -3.76 14.33
N LEU A 843 -31.04 -2.97 14.47
CA LEU A 843 -29.66 -3.40 14.19
C LEU A 843 -29.07 -4.32 15.26
N LEU A 844 -29.53 -4.24 16.50
CA LEU A 844 -29.02 -5.05 17.62
C LEU A 844 -29.81 -6.33 17.86
N GLY A 845 -31.09 -6.36 17.51
CA GLY A 845 -31.98 -7.51 17.77
C GLY A 845 -32.50 -8.18 16.50
N TYR A 846 -33.10 -7.40 15.60
CA TYR A 846 -33.81 -7.95 14.43
C TYR A 846 -32.85 -8.36 13.30
N ALA A 847 -31.91 -7.50 12.90
CA ALA A 847 -30.98 -7.77 11.82
C ALA A 847 -30.03 -8.94 12.13
N PRO A 848 -29.41 -9.05 13.32
CA PRO A 848 -28.57 -10.20 13.66
C PRO A 848 -29.35 -11.51 13.73
N ALA A 849 -30.63 -11.49 14.15
CA ALA A 849 -31.47 -12.68 14.18
C ALA A 849 -31.86 -13.16 12.77
N GLN A 850 -32.13 -12.24 11.85
CA GLN A 850 -32.39 -12.57 10.44
C GLN A 850 -31.12 -13.06 9.72
N LEU A 851 -29.97 -12.44 9.99
CA LEU A 851 -28.68 -12.89 9.46
C LEU A 851 -28.26 -14.24 10.05
N ALA A 852 -28.49 -14.49 11.35
CA ALA A 852 -28.20 -15.78 11.97
C ALA A 852 -29.05 -16.92 11.39
N ALA A 853 -30.33 -16.67 11.11
CA ALA A 853 -31.21 -17.63 10.44
C ALA A 853 -30.83 -17.90 8.97
N ALA A 854 -30.05 -17.01 8.34
CA ALA A 854 -29.54 -17.18 6.98
C ALA A 854 -28.19 -17.93 6.93
N ILE A 855 -27.52 -18.06 8.07
CA ILE A 855 -26.21 -18.74 8.22
C ILE A 855 -26.38 -20.15 8.82
N SER A 856 -27.54 -20.46 9.42
CA SER A 856 -27.96 -21.78 9.91
C SER A 856 -28.60 -22.62 8.82
#